data_AF-A0A7W9XH97-F1
#
_entry.id   AF-A0A7W9XH97-F1
#
_cell.length_a   1.000
_cell.length_b   1.000
_cell.length_c   1.000
_cell.angle_alpha   90.00
_cell.angle_beta   90.00
_cell.angle_gamma   90.00
#
_symmetry.space_group_name_H-M   'P 1'
#
loop_
_entity.id
_entity.type
_entity.pdbx_description
1 polymer ?
#
loop_
_entity_poly.entity_id
_entity_poly.type
_entity_poly.pdbx_seq_one_letter_code
_entity_poly.pdbx_strand_id
1 'polypeptide(L)'
;MKKLFFLVISCLLIVKVKAGENEPCKIENSLFNITLTNNANALWTYHLKQGKHVINISSPAFEIDKKKITSVVDGFTPISPVKLNNDVTEYSYTGHLISEASISLTVKFRVSDKSPIVKFTYELSADKEYLFTKTNNQDDFNYLATSLSSFTKTKEIRFSDYNDKYHSYNLTEEGIDQRHFDDNWSVMGPMIIFSDSREQYLIAYEHGSQVPNRFLEFKFNKLKQVSLNSVKANYLDQQPLNKNNPYQSLWFEIGDAAGNQADLQRYYRDFMLKYISQNQESRKPYIYYNTWGRQERVKLASGKYLSSMNLATTLKEIEVAHQMGIDVYVIDAGWFSKTGDWQVNTTCFPDTLKQVKKLLDRYGMKLGLWFNPTVAALSSDMLAQNKNNVMSQKGVVSKPSPVWETEESVNICLVSPYWEKFADKLIQLSRDLGVTYFKWDGIDQYGCDDPSHFHGMATNSAQERADSYAFQQPVYMTKIIDKVCKANPEAIFDFDITEDNRCVGLQFLSAGKFFAMNNGPYFHNYDLAKEWGSPLNNGNSNMFFNPGPARGWFARSVLNYDTWIPSVLFLTHYMPDEPRSSQTVNLASLILGQNGIWGEVLKTSTEGLTYFNEVLGNYKQVKYDITQSYPVKHGETGESPEIYEKINKQTGKGVIVMFANKKGSYQYLSENLANNTIWKTEGVDVKFDALGRAIINARFDKPDAKMIFFGVK
;
A
#
# COMPACT_ATOMS: atom_id res chain seq x y z
N MET A 1 41.51 16.48 -41.27
CA MET A 1 41.43 15.04 -41.61
C MET A 1 41.31 14.29 -40.29
N LYS A 2 40.28 13.52 -39.92
CA LYS A 2 39.13 12.90 -40.58
C LYS A 2 37.90 13.10 -39.68
N LYS A 3 36.75 13.47 -40.26
CA LYS A 3 35.43 13.47 -39.60
C LYS A 3 34.86 12.05 -39.70
N LEU A 4 34.42 11.47 -38.57
CA LEU A 4 33.62 10.26 -38.55
C LEU A 4 32.18 10.66 -38.24
N PHE A 5 31.29 10.57 -39.23
CA PHE A 5 29.85 10.78 -39.07
C PHE A 5 29.24 9.52 -38.46
N PHE A 6 28.68 9.62 -37.26
CA PHE A 6 27.74 8.62 -36.75
C PHE A 6 26.33 9.04 -37.17
N LEU A 7 25.73 8.23 -38.04
CA LEU A 7 24.35 8.37 -38.50
C LEU A 7 23.44 7.83 -37.39
N VAL A 8 22.84 8.72 -36.59
CA VAL A 8 21.76 8.36 -35.67
C VAL A 8 20.46 8.32 -36.48
N ILE A 9 19.95 7.12 -36.73
CA ILE A 9 18.61 6.93 -37.30
C ILE A 9 17.62 7.20 -36.16
N SER A 10 17.10 8.41 -36.10
CA SER A 10 15.93 8.74 -35.30
C SER A 10 14.68 8.30 -36.06
N CYS A 11 14.05 7.22 -35.59
CA CYS A 11 12.66 6.94 -35.95
C CYS A 11 11.75 7.99 -35.28
N LEU A 12 11.59 9.15 -35.92
CA LEU A 12 10.48 10.04 -35.63
C LEU A 12 9.18 9.36 -36.07
N LEU A 13 8.40 8.84 -35.11
CA LEU A 13 6.97 8.69 -35.33
C LEU A 13 6.38 10.10 -35.46
N ILE A 14 6.12 10.51 -36.69
CA ILE A 14 5.35 11.72 -37.00
C ILE A 14 3.89 11.42 -36.66
N VAL A 15 3.45 11.84 -35.48
CA VAL A 15 2.02 12.03 -35.22
C VAL A 15 1.57 13.21 -36.07
N LYS A 16 0.91 12.93 -37.19
CA LYS A 16 0.22 13.96 -37.97
C LYS A 16 -1.02 14.40 -37.18
N VAL A 17 -0.91 15.52 -36.46
CA VAL A 17 -2.08 16.27 -36.03
C VAL A 17 -2.61 16.99 -37.27
N LYS A 18 -3.60 16.39 -37.93
CA LYS A 18 -4.46 17.11 -38.86
C LYS A 18 -5.64 17.60 -38.04
N ALA A 19 -5.70 18.90 -37.77
CA ALA A 19 -6.89 19.54 -37.25
C ALA A 19 -8.00 19.45 -38.31
N GLY A 20 -8.91 18.51 -38.11
CA GLY A 20 -10.24 18.50 -38.71
C GLY A 20 -11.24 18.63 -37.58
N GLU A 21 -12.17 19.58 -37.71
CA GLU A 21 -13.31 19.69 -36.80
C GLU A 21 -14.07 18.36 -36.76
N ASN A 22 -14.39 17.88 -35.55
CA ASN A 22 -15.18 16.67 -35.20
C ASN A 22 -14.51 15.28 -35.16
N GLU A 23 -13.18 15.13 -35.03
CA GLU A 23 -12.64 13.84 -34.57
C GLU A 23 -12.64 13.74 -33.03
N PRO A 24 -13.22 12.68 -32.43
CA PRO A 24 -13.24 12.53 -30.97
C PRO A 24 -11.83 12.30 -30.42
N CYS A 25 -11.53 12.92 -29.28
CA CYS A 25 -10.26 12.73 -28.57
C CYS A 25 -10.10 11.26 -28.14
N LYS A 26 -8.91 10.69 -28.38
CA LYS A 26 -8.64 9.26 -28.14
C LYS A 26 -7.27 9.02 -27.51
N ILE A 27 -7.19 7.99 -26.67
CA ILE A 27 -5.95 7.33 -26.26
C ILE A 27 -5.99 5.91 -26.79
N GLU A 28 -4.98 5.49 -27.54
CA GLU A 28 -4.93 4.16 -28.15
C GLU A 28 -3.52 3.57 -28.00
N ASN A 29 -3.45 2.31 -27.55
CA ASN A 29 -2.23 1.52 -27.55
C ASN A 29 -2.49 0.09 -28.05
N SER A 30 -1.54 -0.84 -27.91
CA SER A 30 -1.73 -2.22 -28.38
C SER A 30 -2.79 -3.02 -27.61
N LEU A 31 -3.20 -2.57 -26.43
CA LEU A 31 -4.10 -3.30 -25.53
C LEU A 31 -5.54 -2.77 -25.60
N PHE A 32 -5.73 -1.45 -25.52
CA PHE A 32 -7.06 -0.84 -25.41
C PHE A 32 -7.18 0.49 -26.16
N ASN A 33 -8.43 0.97 -26.21
CA ASN A 33 -8.81 2.29 -26.69
C ASN A 33 -9.64 3.00 -25.63
N ILE A 34 -9.34 4.28 -25.40
CA ILE A 34 -10.20 5.22 -24.67
C ILE A 34 -10.69 6.27 -25.66
N THR A 35 -11.99 6.49 -25.73
CA THR A 35 -12.58 7.56 -26.56
C THR A 35 -13.38 8.50 -25.67
N LEU A 36 -13.05 9.79 -25.69
CA LEU A 36 -13.81 10.83 -25.00
C LEU A 36 -14.98 11.30 -25.87
N THR A 37 -16.09 11.63 -25.22
CA THR A 37 -17.37 11.96 -25.83
C THR A 37 -18.03 13.14 -25.11
N ASN A 38 -19.03 13.73 -25.72
CA ASN A 38 -19.77 14.91 -25.21
C ASN A 38 -21.21 14.57 -24.77
N ASN A 39 -21.44 13.33 -24.31
CA ASN A 39 -22.76 12.83 -23.93
C ASN A 39 -22.82 12.51 -22.42
N ALA A 40 -23.94 12.80 -21.77
CA ALA A 40 -24.16 12.46 -20.37
C ALA A 40 -24.07 10.94 -20.09
N ASN A 41 -24.56 10.11 -21.02
CA ASN A 41 -24.58 8.66 -20.84
C ASN A 41 -23.20 8.00 -20.96
N ALA A 42 -22.25 8.69 -21.60
CA ALA A 42 -20.86 8.29 -21.72
C ALA A 42 -20.03 9.56 -21.92
N LEU A 43 -19.32 10.00 -20.89
CA LEU A 43 -18.30 11.04 -20.98
C LEU A 43 -17.05 10.52 -21.69
N TRP A 44 -16.75 9.24 -21.47
CA TRP A 44 -15.73 8.51 -22.21
C TRP A 44 -16.04 7.02 -22.16
N THR A 45 -15.36 6.28 -23.02
CA THR A 45 -15.51 4.82 -23.15
C THR A 45 -14.17 4.14 -23.01
N TYR A 46 -14.17 2.92 -22.49
CA TYR A 46 -13.01 2.03 -22.43
C TYR A 46 -13.31 0.75 -23.21
N HIS A 47 -12.41 0.36 -24.10
CA HIS A 47 -12.55 -0.84 -24.91
C HIS A 47 -11.22 -1.58 -25.02
N LEU A 48 -11.15 -2.82 -24.52
CA LEU A 48 -10.03 -3.70 -24.80
C LEU A 48 -10.10 -4.15 -26.25
N LYS A 49 -9.00 -4.02 -26.99
CA LYS A 49 -8.96 -4.33 -28.43
C LYS A 49 -9.32 -5.78 -28.75
N GLN A 50 -8.98 -6.71 -27.86
CA GLN A 50 -9.32 -8.12 -28.00
C GLN A 50 -10.69 -8.48 -27.40
N GLY A 51 -11.30 -7.53 -26.67
CA GLY A 51 -12.57 -7.70 -25.98
C GLY A 51 -13.77 -7.29 -26.84
N LYS A 52 -14.94 -7.80 -26.44
CA LYS A 52 -16.23 -7.57 -27.09
C LYS A 52 -16.95 -6.36 -26.54
N HIS A 53 -16.82 -6.08 -25.24
CA HIS A 53 -17.62 -5.05 -24.59
C HIS A 53 -16.92 -3.69 -24.61
N VAL A 54 -17.70 -2.65 -24.86
CA VAL A 54 -17.30 -1.25 -24.66
C VAL A 54 -17.92 -0.79 -23.35
N ILE A 55 -17.07 -0.39 -22.40
CA ILE A 55 -17.52 0.10 -21.10
C ILE A 55 -17.72 1.61 -21.20
N ASN A 56 -18.96 2.04 -21.02
CA ASN A 56 -19.34 3.45 -21.01
C ASN A 56 -19.22 4.01 -19.59
N ILE A 57 -18.53 5.14 -19.43
CA ILE A 57 -18.39 5.83 -18.16
C ILE A 57 -19.16 7.15 -18.24
N SER A 58 -20.22 7.28 -17.44
CA SER A 58 -21.05 8.49 -17.43
C SER A 58 -20.30 9.72 -16.91
N SER A 59 -20.82 10.91 -17.23
CA SER A 59 -20.33 12.17 -16.66
C SER A 59 -20.49 12.20 -15.13
N PRO A 60 -19.53 12.76 -14.38
CA PRO A 60 -19.71 13.05 -12.97
C PRO A 60 -20.86 14.02 -12.75
N ALA A 61 -21.63 13.83 -11.68
CA ALA A 61 -22.72 14.71 -11.30
C ALA A 61 -22.62 15.12 -9.84
N PHE A 62 -22.83 16.40 -9.55
CA PHE A 62 -22.61 16.99 -8.22
C PHE A 62 -23.56 18.17 -8.00
N GLU A 63 -23.62 18.67 -6.76
CA GLU A 63 -24.45 19.82 -6.41
C GLU A 63 -23.58 21.07 -6.15
N ILE A 64 -23.88 22.15 -6.85
CA ILE A 64 -23.32 23.49 -6.62
C ILE A 64 -24.45 24.51 -6.53
N ASP A 65 -24.35 25.47 -5.62
CA ASP A 65 -25.35 26.52 -5.40
C ASP A 65 -26.79 25.97 -5.31
N LYS A 66 -26.96 24.81 -4.67
CA LYS A 66 -28.24 24.06 -4.52
C LYS A 66 -28.85 23.58 -5.84
N LYS A 67 -28.02 23.45 -6.89
CA LYS A 67 -28.41 22.94 -8.21
C LYS A 67 -27.58 21.70 -8.52
N LYS A 68 -28.27 20.63 -8.91
CA LYS A 68 -27.62 19.44 -9.45
C LYS A 68 -27.11 19.72 -10.86
N ILE A 69 -25.82 19.50 -11.07
CA ILE A 69 -25.13 19.62 -12.35
C ILE A 69 -24.62 18.24 -12.77
N THR A 70 -24.74 17.94 -14.06
CA THR A 70 -24.06 16.80 -14.69
C THR A 70 -22.99 17.34 -15.62
N SER A 71 -21.77 16.84 -15.50
CA SER A 71 -20.57 17.38 -16.14
C SER A 71 -20.45 16.94 -17.61
N VAL A 72 -21.45 17.28 -18.42
CA VAL A 72 -21.40 17.10 -19.87
C VAL A 72 -20.65 18.27 -20.46
N VAL A 73 -19.61 18.00 -21.24
CA VAL A 73 -18.79 19.04 -21.89
C VAL A 73 -19.19 19.25 -23.35
N ASP A 74 -18.99 20.46 -23.87
CA ASP A 74 -19.22 20.79 -25.28
C ASP A 74 -18.26 20.07 -26.24
N GLY A 75 -17.01 19.92 -25.80
CA GLY A 75 -15.95 19.16 -26.45
C GLY A 75 -14.70 19.12 -25.57
N PHE A 76 -13.81 18.17 -25.85
CA PHE A 76 -12.54 18.06 -25.15
C PHE A 76 -11.39 18.59 -26.00
N THR A 77 -10.53 19.40 -25.38
CA THR A 77 -9.26 19.85 -25.92
C THR A 77 -8.12 19.08 -25.22
N PRO A 78 -7.22 18.44 -25.98
CA PRO A 78 -6.07 17.74 -25.40
C PRO A 78 -5.04 18.73 -24.85
N ILE A 79 -4.46 18.37 -23.70
CA ILE A 79 -3.26 19.00 -23.14
C ILE A 79 -2.07 18.08 -23.43
N SER A 80 -0.90 18.65 -23.68
CA SER A 80 0.33 17.91 -24.01
C SER A 80 0.58 16.75 -23.01
N PRO A 81 0.72 15.51 -23.50
CA PRO A 81 0.98 14.37 -22.64
C PRO A 81 2.30 14.48 -21.88
N VAL A 82 2.36 13.95 -20.66
CA VAL A 82 3.54 13.95 -19.80
C VAL A 82 4.03 12.52 -19.59
N LYS A 83 5.29 12.24 -19.91
CA LYS A 83 5.91 10.94 -19.61
C LYS A 83 6.39 10.91 -18.16
N LEU A 84 5.90 9.95 -17.39
CA LEU A 84 6.30 9.72 -16.00
C LEU A 84 7.51 8.79 -15.93
N ASN A 85 8.15 8.70 -14.75
CA ASN A 85 9.40 7.96 -14.55
C ASN A 85 9.23 6.42 -14.41
N ASN A 86 8.04 5.89 -14.62
CA ASN A 86 7.67 4.49 -14.38
C ASN A 86 6.97 3.85 -15.59
N ASP A 87 7.41 4.19 -16.80
CA ASP A 87 6.81 3.76 -18.09
C ASP A 87 5.36 4.23 -18.34
N VAL A 88 4.77 5.02 -17.44
CA VAL A 88 3.42 5.59 -17.59
C VAL A 88 3.45 6.90 -18.38
N THR A 89 2.42 7.13 -19.19
CA THR A 89 2.15 8.43 -19.81
C THR A 89 0.85 9.00 -19.23
N GLU A 90 0.89 10.26 -18.79
CA GLU A 90 -0.29 11.01 -18.36
C GLU A 90 -0.85 11.82 -19.52
N TYR A 91 -2.12 11.59 -19.85
CA TYR A 91 -2.90 12.36 -20.81
C TYR A 91 -3.93 13.20 -20.07
N SER A 92 -4.13 14.44 -20.49
CA SER A 92 -5.12 15.33 -19.89
C SER A 92 -5.99 15.95 -20.98
N TYR A 93 -7.29 16.03 -20.73
CA TYR A 93 -8.28 16.61 -21.63
C TYR A 93 -9.18 17.55 -20.87
N THR A 94 -9.41 18.76 -21.38
CA THR A 94 -10.24 19.77 -20.72
C THR A 94 -11.38 20.23 -21.62
N GLY A 95 -12.55 20.51 -21.04
CA GLY A 95 -13.74 20.98 -21.75
C GLY A 95 -14.66 21.78 -20.83
N HIS A 96 -15.45 22.68 -21.40
CA HIS A 96 -16.39 23.50 -20.63
C HIS A 96 -17.74 22.79 -20.49
N LEU A 97 -18.38 22.91 -19.33
CA LEU A 97 -19.69 22.28 -19.13
C LEU A 97 -20.76 22.95 -19.99
N ILE A 98 -21.58 22.16 -20.68
CA ILE A 98 -22.69 22.68 -21.51
C ILE A 98 -23.71 23.43 -20.65
N SER A 99 -24.03 22.89 -19.46
CA SER A 99 -25.02 23.49 -18.56
C SER A 99 -24.50 24.74 -17.86
N GLU A 100 -23.17 24.91 -17.77
CA GLU A 100 -22.54 26.01 -17.07
C GLU A 100 -21.14 26.28 -17.63
N ALA A 101 -21.06 27.05 -18.72
CA ALA A 101 -19.83 27.25 -19.50
C ALA A 101 -18.67 27.88 -18.70
N SER A 102 -18.96 28.54 -17.57
CA SER A 102 -17.93 29.09 -16.69
C SER A 102 -17.18 28.04 -15.86
N ILE A 103 -17.62 26.78 -15.90
CA ILE A 103 -16.96 25.64 -15.26
C ILE A 103 -16.28 24.77 -16.32
N SER A 104 -15.02 24.43 -16.09
CA SER A 104 -14.25 23.49 -16.89
C SER A 104 -14.08 22.15 -16.15
N LEU A 105 -14.27 21.04 -16.86
CA LEU A 105 -13.91 19.70 -16.42
C LEU A 105 -12.63 19.27 -17.13
N THR A 106 -11.63 18.85 -16.35
CA THR A 106 -10.43 18.18 -16.85
C THR A 106 -10.44 16.71 -16.42
N VAL A 107 -10.28 15.80 -17.37
CA VAL A 107 -10.07 14.36 -17.11
C VAL A 107 -8.60 14.03 -17.36
N LYS A 108 -7.95 13.40 -16.37
CA LYS A 108 -6.56 12.93 -16.51
C LYS A 108 -6.54 11.41 -16.53
N PHE A 109 -5.76 10.83 -17.43
CA PHE A 109 -5.54 9.40 -17.57
C PHE A 109 -4.05 9.09 -17.45
N ARG A 110 -3.71 8.09 -16.64
CA ARG A 110 -2.38 7.49 -16.53
C ARG A 110 -2.44 6.08 -17.09
N VAL A 111 -1.67 5.85 -18.15
CA VAL A 111 -1.68 4.61 -18.92
C VAL A 111 -0.28 4.09 -19.20
N SER A 112 -0.16 2.76 -19.34
CA SER A 112 1.07 2.08 -19.78
C SER A 112 0.74 1.17 -20.95
N ASP A 113 1.62 1.10 -21.95
CA ASP A 113 1.44 0.19 -23.10
C ASP A 113 1.60 -1.29 -22.73
N LYS A 114 1.99 -1.56 -21.49
CA LYS A 114 2.23 -2.89 -20.93
C LYS A 114 1.18 -3.33 -19.91
N SER A 115 0.13 -2.53 -19.68
CA SER A 115 -0.94 -2.86 -18.74
C SER A 115 -2.30 -2.39 -19.28
N PRO A 116 -3.35 -3.23 -19.20
CA PRO A 116 -4.71 -2.82 -19.51
C PRO A 116 -5.37 -2.02 -18.38
N ILE A 117 -4.68 -1.78 -17.26
CA ILE A 117 -5.22 -0.99 -16.15
C ILE A 117 -4.95 0.49 -16.39
N VAL A 118 -6.02 1.28 -16.32
CA VAL A 118 -6.04 2.73 -16.51
C VAL A 118 -6.37 3.39 -15.19
N LYS A 119 -5.52 4.33 -14.77
CA LYS A 119 -5.75 5.18 -13.61
C LYS A 119 -6.24 6.55 -14.07
N PHE A 120 -7.32 7.09 -13.51
CA PHE A 120 -7.90 8.36 -13.93
C PHE A 120 -8.44 9.20 -12.78
N THR A 121 -8.60 10.51 -13.01
CA THR A 121 -9.14 11.45 -12.02
C THR A 121 -9.84 12.61 -12.72
N TYR A 122 -10.75 13.28 -12.02
CA TYR A 122 -11.48 14.45 -12.48
C TYR A 122 -11.03 15.71 -11.72
N GLU A 123 -10.88 16.80 -12.44
CA GLU A 123 -10.61 18.12 -11.88
C GLU A 123 -11.64 19.12 -12.39
N LEU A 124 -12.24 19.89 -11.49
CA LEU A 124 -13.16 20.98 -11.80
C LEU A 124 -12.50 22.31 -11.45
N SER A 125 -12.65 23.28 -12.33
CA SER A 125 -12.27 24.67 -12.09
C SER A 125 -13.34 25.60 -12.63
N ALA A 126 -13.44 26.80 -12.08
CA ALA A 126 -14.46 27.76 -12.49
C ALA A 126 -13.88 29.18 -12.59
N ASP A 127 -14.31 29.92 -13.62
CA ASP A 127 -13.88 31.31 -13.88
C ASP A 127 -14.49 32.31 -12.90
N LYS A 128 -15.59 31.94 -12.25
CA LYS A 128 -16.23 32.68 -11.16
C LYS A 128 -16.45 31.76 -9.97
N GLU A 129 -16.85 32.33 -8.83
CA GLU A 129 -17.08 31.58 -7.61
C GLU A 129 -18.41 30.82 -7.63
N TYR A 130 -18.32 29.54 -7.30
CA TYR A 130 -19.42 28.64 -6.97
C TYR A 130 -19.18 28.03 -5.59
N LEU A 131 -20.24 27.53 -4.95
CA LEU A 131 -20.13 26.78 -3.72
C LEU A 131 -20.66 25.37 -3.94
N PHE A 132 -19.89 24.34 -3.59
CA PHE A 132 -20.46 23.01 -3.43
C PHE A 132 -21.47 23.05 -2.29
N THR A 133 -22.63 22.42 -2.49
CA THR A 133 -23.71 22.42 -1.50
C THR A 133 -24.18 21.00 -1.16
N LYS A 134 -24.77 20.85 0.02
CA LYS A 134 -25.38 19.61 0.50
C LYS A 134 -26.84 19.86 0.89
N THR A 135 -27.72 20.05 -0.09
CA THR A 135 -29.15 20.36 0.18
C THR A 135 -29.84 19.32 1.07
N ASN A 136 -29.44 18.05 1.00
CA ASN A 136 -29.96 16.95 1.81
C ASN A 136 -29.08 16.60 3.03
N ASN A 137 -28.14 17.48 3.42
CA ASN A 137 -27.13 17.22 4.46
C ASN A 137 -26.27 15.97 4.20
N GLN A 138 -26.10 15.60 2.94
CA GLN A 138 -25.29 14.46 2.49
C GLN A 138 -24.48 14.87 1.28
N ASP A 139 -23.33 14.24 1.09
CA ASP A 139 -22.56 14.40 -0.14
C ASP A 139 -23.38 13.83 -1.31
N ASP A 140 -23.49 14.61 -2.39
CA ASP A 140 -24.26 14.21 -3.58
C ASP A 140 -23.38 14.23 -4.84
N PHE A 141 -22.23 13.58 -4.75
CA PHE A 141 -21.31 13.37 -5.87
C PHE A 141 -21.50 11.95 -6.44
N ASN A 142 -21.84 11.86 -7.71
CA ASN A 142 -21.70 10.65 -8.51
C ASN A 142 -20.47 10.81 -9.40
N TYR A 143 -19.47 9.94 -9.25
CA TYR A 143 -18.22 10.05 -10.01
C TYR A 143 -18.29 9.35 -11.36
N LEU A 144 -19.04 8.25 -11.41
CA LEU A 144 -19.26 7.46 -12.61
C LEU A 144 -20.47 6.55 -12.41
N ALA A 145 -21.00 6.08 -13.53
CA ALA A 145 -21.88 4.94 -13.62
C ALA A 145 -21.64 4.17 -14.91
N THR A 146 -21.90 2.86 -14.88
CA THR A 146 -21.82 1.97 -16.05
C THR A 146 -22.88 0.87 -15.97
N SER A 147 -23.27 0.32 -17.12
CA SER A 147 -24.20 -0.81 -17.20
C SER A 147 -23.45 -2.13 -17.02
N LEU A 148 -23.97 -2.97 -16.13
CA LEU A 148 -23.53 -4.34 -15.92
C LEU A 148 -24.46 -5.37 -16.58
N SER A 149 -25.44 -4.93 -17.38
CA SER A 149 -26.48 -5.79 -17.96
C SER A 149 -25.95 -6.91 -18.86
N SER A 150 -24.76 -6.73 -19.46
CA SER A 150 -24.11 -7.72 -20.32
C SER A 150 -23.25 -8.73 -19.55
N PHE A 151 -23.13 -8.59 -18.23
CA PHE A 151 -22.29 -9.43 -17.38
C PHE A 151 -23.12 -10.35 -16.49
N THR A 152 -22.53 -11.48 -16.12
CA THR A 152 -23.21 -12.57 -15.40
C THR A 152 -22.75 -12.72 -13.96
N LYS A 153 -21.56 -12.21 -13.63
CA LYS A 153 -20.97 -12.29 -12.30
C LYS A 153 -20.50 -10.91 -11.87
N THR A 154 -20.64 -10.63 -10.57
CA THR A 154 -20.14 -9.41 -9.95
C THR A 154 -19.65 -9.75 -8.55
N LYS A 155 -18.54 -9.15 -8.11
CA LYS A 155 -18.03 -9.27 -6.74
C LYS A 155 -17.56 -7.92 -6.22
N GLU A 156 -17.67 -7.74 -4.91
CA GLU A 156 -16.92 -6.73 -4.15
C GLU A 156 -15.58 -7.34 -3.70
N ILE A 157 -14.52 -6.54 -3.79
CA ILE A 157 -13.20 -6.87 -3.25
C ILE A 157 -12.85 -5.79 -2.21
N ARG A 158 -12.70 -6.20 -0.95
CA ARG A 158 -12.37 -5.34 0.19
C ARG A 158 -10.94 -5.63 0.64
N PHE A 159 -10.16 -4.58 0.92
CA PHE A 159 -8.74 -4.69 1.30
C PHE A 159 -8.47 -4.28 2.76
N SER A 160 -9.52 -4.00 3.53
CA SER A 160 -9.44 -3.25 4.78
C SER A 160 -10.39 -3.77 5.85
N ASP A 161 -10.79 -5.04 5.77
CA ASP A 161 -11.62 -5.66 6.81
C ASP A 161 -10.71 -6.00 8.00
N TYR A 162 -10.87 -5.31 9.13
CA TYR A 162 -10.13 -5.63 10.34
C TYR A 162 -10.66 -6.91 10.96
N ASN A 163 -9.77 -7.88 11.20
CA ASN A 163 -10.16 -9.20 11.68
C ASN A 163 -9.51 -9.49 13.04
N ASP A 164 -10.31 -9.41 14.12
CA ASP A 164 -9.83 -9.61 15.50
C ASP A 164 -9.17 -10.98 15.73
N LYS A 165 -9.57 -12.02 14.98
CA LYS A 165 -8.93 -13.34 15.05
C LYS A 165 -7.46 -13.27 14.67
N TYR A 166 -7.10 -12.41 13.70
CA TYR A 166 -5.72 -12.22 13.28
C TYR A 166 -5.08 -10.98 13.91
N HIS A 167 -5.88 -10.06 14.46
CA HIS A 167 -5.46 -8.72 14.86
C HIS A 167 -4.68 -8.03 13.72
N SER A 168 -5.33 -7.96 12.57
CA SER A 168 -4.77 -7.48 11.31
C SER A 168 -5.90 -7.17 10.33
N TYR A 169 -5.63 -6.32 9.35
CA TYR A 169 -6.49 -6.13 8.19
C TYR A 169 -6.35 -7.29 7.20
N ASN A 170 -7.48 -7.72 6.63
CA ASN A 170 -7.56 -8.84 5.69
C ASN A 170 -8.28 -8.46 4.39
N LEU A 171 -7.93 -9.19 3.33
CA LEU A 171 -8.63 -9.17 2.05
C LEU A 171 -9.87 -10.06 2.10
N THR A 172 -11.00 -9.55 1.60
CA THR A 172 -12.27 -10.28 1.45
C THR A 172 -12.81 -10.14 0.03
N GLU A 173 -13.33 -11.23 -0.54
CA GLU A 173 -14.10 -11.21 -1.79
C GLU A 173 -15.53 -11.67 -1.54
N GLU A 174 -16.53 -10.87 -1.93
CA GLU A 174 -17.94 -11.23 -1.76
C GLU A 174 -18.73 -11.12 -3.05
N GLY A 175 -19.59 -12.10 -3.31
CA GLY A 175 -20.43 -12.15 -4.51
C GLY A 175 -21.62 -11.19 -4.43
N ILE A 176 -21.88 -10.49 -5.53
CA ILE A 176 -23.03 -9.60 -5.70
C ILE A 176 -24.01 -10.27 -6.64
N ASP A 177 -25.03 -10.91 -6.06
CA ASP A 177 -26.09 -11.60 -6.80
C ASP A 177 -27.29 -10.67 -7.14
N GLN A 178 -28.29 -11.21 -7.86
CA GLN A 178 -29.47 -10.49 -8.31
C GLN A 178 -30.22 -9.74 -7.20
N ARG A 179 -30.27 -10.26 -5.97
CA ARG A 179 -31.02 -9.66 -4.86
C ARG A 179 -30.46 -8.28 -4.50
N HIS A 180 -29.14 -8.10 -4.63
CA HIS A 180 -28.49 -6.81 -4.40
C HIS A 180 -28.92 -5.76 -5.44
N PHE A 181 -29.11 -6.16 -6.69
CA PHE A 181 -29.63 -5.27 -7.73
C PHE A 181 -31.12 -4.95 -7.50
N ASP A 182 -31.91 -5.95 -7.10
CA ASP A 182 -33.34 -5.80 -6.84
C ASP A 182 -33.63 -4.84 -5.68
N ASP A 183 -32.76 -4.79 -4.68
CA ASP A 183 -32.89 -3.93 -3.50
C ASP A 183 -32.24 -2.54 -3.66
N ASN A 184 -31.58 -2.28 -4.79
CA ASN A 184 -30.70 -1.12 -4.99
C ASN A 184 -29.59 -1.02 -3.92
N TRP A 185 -28.97 -2.16 -3.62
CA TRP A 185 -27.96 -2.31 -2.58
C TRP A 185 -26.69 -1.50 -2.88
N SER A 186 -25.93 -1.18 -1.82
CA SER A 186 -24.64 -0.50 -1.91
C SER A 186 -23.54 -1.26 -1.19
N VAL A 187 -22.41 -1.47 -1.86
CA VAL A 187 -21.20 -2.07 -1.29
C VAL A 187 -20.09 -1.02 -1.15
N MET A 188 -19.12 -1.23 -0.27
CA MET A 188 -18.12 -0.21 0.05
C MET A 188 -17.06 -0.17 -1.04
N GLY A 189 -16.46 -1.32 -1.36
CA GLY A 189 -15.26 -1.45 -2.18
C GLY A 189 -13.99 -1.61 -1.33
N PRO A 190 -12.82 -1.17 -1.82
CA PRO A 190 -12.67 -0.12 -2.82
C PRO A 190 -12.78 -0.58 -4.27
N MET A 191 -12.94 -1.88 -4.52
CA MET A 191 -12.98 -2.43 -5.87
C MET A 191 -14.20 -3.32 -6.07
N ILE A 192 -14.78 -3.24 -7.27
CA ILE A 192 -15.71 -4.24 -7.79
C ILE A 192 -15.11 -4.89 -9.01
N ILE A 193 -15.43 -6.17 -9.20
CA ILE A 193 -15.15 -6.89 -10.44
C ILE A 193 -16.43 -7.42 -11.04
N PHE A 194 -16.51 -7.45 -12.36
CA PHE A 194 -17.66 -7.96 -13.08
C PHE A 194 -17.22 -8.67 -14.35
N SER A 195 -17.94 -9.71 -14.74
CA SER A 195 -17.48 -10.59 -15.81
C SER A 195 -18.56 -11.41 -16.49
N ASP A 196 -18.19 -11.91 -17.66
CA ASP A 196 -18.88 -12.99 -18.35
C ASP A 196 -17.96 -14.21 -18.49
N SER A 197 -18.31 -15.15 -19.39
CA SER A 197 -17.52 -16.37 -19.62
C SER A 197 -16.14 -16.15 -20.26
N ARG A 198 -15.87 -14.96 -20.80
CA ARG A 198 -14.69 -14.65 -21.63
C ARG A 198 -13.89 -13.47 -21.12
N GLU A 199 -14.52 -12.51 -20.46
CA GLU A 199 -13.89 -11.24 -20.09
C GLU A 199 -14.16 -10.89 -18.63
N GLN A 200 -13.15 -10.31 -17.97
CA GLN A 200 -13.19 -9.81 -16.61
C GLN A 200 -12.87 -8.33 -16.61
N TYR A 201 -13.59 -7.56 -15.79
CA TYR A 201 -13.41 -6.12 -15.64
C TYR A 201 -13.30 -5.74 -14.17
N LEU A 202 -12.62 -4.64 -13.88
CA LEU A 202 -12.60 -4.00 -12.57
C LEU A 202 -12.90 -2.52 -12.65
N ILE A 203 -13.48 -1.99 -11.57
CA ILE A 203 -13.50 -0.55 -11.26
C ILE A 203 -13.10 -0.41 -9.80
N ALA A 204 -12.17 0.51 -9.49
CA ALA A 204 -11.73 0.80 -8.13
C ALA A 204 -11.57 2.30 -7.85
N TYR A 205 -11.54 2.67 -6.57
CA TYR A 205 -11.19 4.02 -6.10
C TYR A 205 -10.07 3.97 -5.07
N GLU A 206 -9.19 4.98 -5.02
CA GLU A 206 -7.95 4.83 -4.24
C GLU A 206 -8.13 4.95 -2.71
N HIS A 207 -9.19 5.57 -2.19
CA HIS A 207 -9.32 5.87 -0.76
C HIS A 207 -9.36 4.64 0.21
N GLY A 208 -8.97 4.86 1.48
CA GLY A 208 -9.00 3.87 2.56
C GLY A 208 -10.29 3.83 3.39
N SER A 209 -11.42 3.53 2.75
CA SER A 209 -12.66 3.21 3.49
C SER A 209 -12.52 1.86 4.21
N GLN A 210 -13.13 1.73 5.38
CA GLN A 210 -13.04 0.54 6.23
C GLN A 210 -14.43 0.15 6.71
N VAL A 211 -14.85 -1.11 6.64
CA VAL A 211 -16.18 -1.47 7.14
C VAL A 211 -16.21 -1.25 8.66
N PRO A 212 -17.21 -0.53 9.22
CA PRO A 212 -18.41 0.04 8.58
C PRO A 212 -18.29 1.53 8.15
N ASN A 213 -17.15 2.18 8.39
CA ASN A 213 -16.82 3.55 8.01
C ASN A 213 -16.55 3.76 6.50
N ARG A 214 -17.62 4.02 5.74
CA ARG A 214 -17.59 4.28 4.28
C ARG A 214 -17.41 5.77 3.96
N PHE A 215 -16.66 6.06 2.90
CA PHE A 215 -16.55 7.42 2.31
C PHE A 215 -17.08 7.47 0.88
N LEU A 216 -16.97 6.36 0.16
CA LEU A 216 -17.58 6.12 -1.12
C LEU A 216 -18.28 4.75 -1.09
N GLU A 217 -19.17 4.54 -2.05
CA GLU A 217 -19.82 3.25 -2.25
C GLU A 217 -20.16 2.99 -3.71
N PHE A 218 -20.18 1.72 -4.08
CA PHE A 218 -20.75 1.23 -5.33
C PHE A 218 -22.22 0.90 -5.11
N LYS A 219 -23.11 1.66 -5.72
CA LYS A 219 -24.56 1.47 -5.65
C LYS A 219 -25.09 0.79 -6.90
N PHE A 220 -25.82 -0.30 -6.69
CA PHE A 220 -26.46 -1.08 -7.75
C PHE A 220 -27.92 -0.68 -7.92
N ASN A 221 -28.52 -0.99 -9.06
CA ASN A 221 -29.95 -0.80 -9.28
C ASN A 221 -30.61 -1.92 -10.09
N LYS A 222 -31.93 -1.90 -10.13
CA LYS A 222 -32.76 -2.88 -10.85
C LYS A 222 -32.48 -2.97 -12.35
N LEU A 223 -31.90 -1.92 -12.95
CA LEU A 223 -31.53 -1.89 -14.37
C LEU A 223 -30.13 -2.48 -14.63
N LYS A 224 -29.56 -3.18 -13.64
CA LYS A 224 -28.19 -3.71 -13.68
C LYS A 224 -27.15 -2.62 -13.92
N GLN A 225 -27.38 -1.41 -13.42
CA GLN A 225 -26.35 -0.36 -13.42
C GLN A 225 -25.58 -0.38 -12.10
N VAL A 226 -24.32 0.00 -12.16
CA VAL A 226 -23.53 0.34 -10.98
C VAL A 226 -23.07 1.79 -11.07
N SER A 227 -23.05 2.47 -9.93
CA SER A 227 -22.59 3.86 -9.79
C SER A 227 -21.62 3.98 -8.63
N LEU A 228 -20.57 4.79 -8.75
CA LEU A 228 -19.68 5.14 -7.65
C LEU A 228 -20.12 6.49 -7.08
N ASN A 229 -20.60 6.47 -5.85
CA ASN A 229 -21.17 7.64 -5.18
C ASN A 229 -20.34 8.02 -3.95
N SER A 230 -20.29 9.31 -3.65
CA SER A 230 -19.85 9.81 -2.35
C SER A 230 -20.84 9.41 -1.25
N VAL A 231 -20.33 9.07 -0.07
CA VAL A 231 -21.13 8.88 1.16
C VAL A 231 -20.94 10.08 2.09
N LYS A 232 -19.68 10.46 2.33
CA LYS A 232 -19.32 11.60 3.18
C LYS A 232 -17.92 12.13 2.87
N ALA A 233 -17.69 13.40 3.20
CA ALA A 233 -16.38 14.07 3.22
C ALA A 233 -15.59 14.13 1.90
N ASN A 234 -16.23 13.82 0.77
CA ASN A 234 -15.63 13.98 -0.56
C ASN A 234 -15.50 15.46 -0.94
N TYR A 235 -16.33 16.31 -0.34
CA TYR A 235 -16.26 17.76 -0.35
C TYR A 235 -16.92 18.31 0.94
N LEU A 236 -16.68 19.57 1.26
CA LEU A 236 -17.33 20.26 2.39
C LEU A 236 -18.56 21.03 1.91
N ASP A 237 -19.61 21.12 2.71
CA ASP A 237 -20.70 22.07 2.43
C ASP A 237 -20.14 23.50 2.42
N GLN A 238 -20.59 24.29 1.45
CA GLN A 238 -20.07 25.62 1.13
C GLN A 238 -18.59 25.64 0.73
N GLN A 239 -18.03 24.53 0.24
CA GLN A 239 -16.67 24.53 -0.30
C GLN A 239 -16.61 25.38 -1.57
N PRO A 240 -15.71 26.38 -1.66
CA PRO A 240 -15.58 27.19 -2.87
C PRO A 240 -15.02 26.37 -4.04
N LEU A 241 -15.60 26.58 -5.22
CA LEU A 241 -15.10 26.14 -6.51
C LEU A 241 -14.82 27.39 -7.36
N ASN A 242 -13.54 27.65 -7.60
CA ASN A 242 -13.07 28.75 -8.46
C ASN A 242 -11.64 28.47 -8.93
N LYS A 243 -11.06 29.37 -9.72
CA LYS A 243 -9.70 29.21 -10.27
C LYS A 243 -8.62 28.99 -9.20
N ASN A 244 -8.78 29.56 -8.01
CA ASN A 244 -7.82 29.41 -6.91
C ASN A 244 -8.13 28.21 -6.01
N ASN A 245 -9.35 27.67 -6.11
CA ASN A 245 -9.83 26.52 -5.35
C ASN A 245 -10.43 25.49 -6.32
N PRO A 246 -9.62 24.87 -7.19
CA PRO A 246 -10.10 23.79 -8.03
C PRO A 246 -10.46 22.59 -7.16
N TYR A 247 -11.47 21.84 -7.58
CA TYR A 247 -11.80 20.56 -6.97
C TYR A 247 -11.10 19.44 -7.73
N GLN A 248 -10.47 18.51 -7.01
CA GLN A 248 -9.91 17.30 -7.59
C GLN A 248 -10.54 16.10 -6.90
N SER A 249 -11.04 15.14 -7.68
CA SER A 249 -11.51 13.87 -7.14
C SER A 249 -10.34 13.02 -6.65
N LEU A 250 -10.67 11.91 -5.98
CA LEU A 250 -9.71 10.81 -5.85
C LEU A 250 -9.25 10.31 -7.22
N TRP A 251 -8.20 9.49 -7.21
CA TRP A 251 -7.89 8.65 -8.35
C TRP A 251 -8.80 7.41 -8.34
N PHE A 252 -9.18 6.99 -9.54
CA PHE A 252 -9.99 5.83 -9.83
C PHE A 252 -9.24 4.94 -10.81
N GLU A 253 -9.64 3.68 -10.88
CA GLU A 253 -9.00 2.67 -11.72
C GLU A 253 -10.08 1.93 -12.50
N ILE A 254 -9.81 1.67 -13.77
CA ILE A 254 -10.59 0.76 -14.61
C ILE A 254 -9.62 -0.14 -15.36
N GLY A 255 -10.00 -1.37 -15.61
CA GLY A 255 -9.23 -2.24 -16.47
C GLY A 255 -9.93 -3.56 -16.68
N ASP A 256 -9.33 -4.39 -17.51
CA ASP A 256 -9.94 -5.64 -17.91
C ASP A 256 -8.91 -6.70 -18.33
N ALA A 257 -9.41 -7.91 -18.55
CA ALA A 257 -8.65 -9.03 -19.04
C ALA A 257 -9.54 -9.95 -19.89
N ALA A 258 -9.03 -10.35 -21.05
CA ALA A 258 -9.53 -11.55 -21.72
C ALA A 258 -9.08 -12.78 -20.90
N GLY A 259 -10.03 -13.64 -20.53
CA GLY A 259 -9.78 -14.86 -19.77
C GLY A 259 -10.55 -14.92 -18.44
N ASN A 260 -9.89 -15.45 -17.42
CA ASN A 260 -10.48 -15.70 -16.11
C ASN A 260 -10.02 -14.66 -15.06
N GLN A 261 -10.56 -14.75 -13.85
CA GLN A 261 -10.22 -13.82 -12.76
C GLN A 261 -8.72 -13.76 -12.47
N ALA A 262 -7.99 -14.88 -12.58
CA ALA A 262 -6.54 -14.90 -12.34
C ALA A 262 -5.78 -14.09 -13.40
N ASP A 263 -6.27 -13.99 -14.63
CA ASP A 263 -5.67 -13.15 -15.67
C ASP A 263 -5.83 -11.65 -15.32
N LEU A 264 -7.01 -11.23 -14.85
CA LEU A 264 -7.25 -9.87 -14.36
C LEU A 264 -6.40 -9.54 -13.12
N GLN A 265 -6.37 -10.47 -12.17
CA GLN A 265 -5.55 -10.38 -10.96
C GLN A 265 -4.07 -10.20 -11.30
N ARG A 266 -3.54 -10.93 -12.29
CA ARG A 266 -2.15 -10.76 -12.77
C ARG A 266 -1.90 -9.36 -13.32
N TYR A 267 -2.79 -8.82 -14.16
CA TYR A 267 -2.64 -7.46 -14.68
C TYR A 267 -2.72 -6.40 -13.59
N TYR A 268 -3.66 -6.55 -12.65
CA TYR A 268 -3.82 -5.61 -11.54
C TYR A 268 -2.62 -5.64 -10.59
N ARG A 269 -2.15 -6.84 -10.25
CA ARG A 269 -0.95 -7.03 -9.42
C ARG A 269 0.30 -6.41 -10.05
N ASP A 270 0.48 -6.59 -11.36
CA ASP A 270 1.57 -5.95 -12.10
C ASP A 270 1.43 -4.41 -12.15
N PHE A 271 0.20 -3.92 -12.27
CA PHE A 271 -0.10 -2.48 -12.17
C PHE A 271 0.27 -1.91 -10.80
N MET A 272 -0.11 -2.58 -9.72
CA MET A 272 0.26 -2.19 -8.35
C MET A 272 1.78 -2.23 -8.12
N LEU A 273 2.48 -3.20 -8.74
CA LEU A 273 3.93 -3.32 -8.61
C LEU A 273 4.70 -2.27 -9.42
N LYS A 274 4.22 -1.89 -10.62
CA LYS A 274 5.04 -1.15 -11.60
C LYS A 274 4.49 0.23 -11.93
N TYR A 275 3.17 0.38 -12.06
CA TYR A 275 2.57 1.51 -12.79
C TYR A 275 1.76 2.48 -11.92
N ILE A 276 1.22 2.03 -10.77
CA ILE A 276 0.43 2.92 -9.90
C ILE A 276 1.26 4.06 -9.28
N SER A 277 2.55 3.78 -8.98
CA SER A 277 3.42 4.68 -8.22
C SER A 277 4.61 5.17 -9.03
N GLN A 278 5.00 6.43 -8.87
CA GLN A 278 6.30 6.94 -9.34
C GLN A 278 7.44 6.66 -8.34
N ASN A 279 7.10 6.27 -7.11
CA ASN A 279 8.02 6.03 -6.00
C ASN A 279 8.41 4.54 -5.97
N GLN A 280 9.24 4.16 -6.93
CA GLN A 280 9.58 2.75 -7.22
C GLN A 280 10.41 2.06 -6.13
N GLU A 281 11.09 2.81 -5.27
CA GLU A 281 12.01 2.23 -4.28
C GLU A 281 11.28 1.33 -3.26
N SER A 282 10.09 1.71 -2.81
CA SER A 282 9.25 0.91 -1.91
C SER A 282 8.73 -0.39 -2.55
N ARG A 283 8.89 -0.59 -3.86
CA ARG A 283 8.45 -1.79 -4.59
C ARG A 283 9.55 -2.84 -4.70
N LYS A 284 10.77 -2.49 -4.26
CA LYS A 284 11.92 -3.40 -4.30
C LYS A 284 11.90 -4.37 -3.09
N PRO A 285 12.18 -5.67 -3.31
CA PRO A 285 12.18 -6.68 -2.26
C PRO A 285 13.47 -6.62 -1.42
N TYR A 286 13.65 -5.54 -0.65
CA TYR A 286 14.70 -5.47 0.36
C TYR A 286 14.38 -6.38 1.55
N ILE A 287 15.39 -6.81 2.30
CA ILE A 287 15.21 -7.48 3.59
C ILE A 287 15.40 -6.47 4.71
N TYR A 288 14.38 -6.35 5.58
CA TYR A 288 14.34 -5.35 6.65
C TYR A 288 14.61 -6.00 8.00
N TYR A 289 15.37 -5.30 8.85
CA TYR A 289 15.43 -5.61 10.27
C TYR A 289 15.01 -4.40 11.08
N ASN A 290 14.11 -4.61 12.03
CA ASN A 290 13.59 -3.59 12.92
C ASN A 290 13.91 -3.93 14.39
N THR A 291 14.44 -2.95 15.14
CA THR A 291 14.87 -3.11 16.54
C THR A 291 13.73 -3.28 17.55
N TRP A 292 12.48 -3.00 17.16
CA TRP A 292 11.31 -3.03 18.04
C TRP A 292 11.15 -4.38 18.75
N GLY A 293 11.29 -5.50 18.03
CA GLY A 293 11.15 -6.83 18.62
C GLY A 293 12.16 -7.11 19.75
N ARG A 294 13.35 -6.50 19.73
CA ARG A 294 14.29 -6.52 20.86
C ARG A 294 13.82 -5.59 21.98
N GLN A 295 13.36 -4.38 21.65
CA GLN A 295 12.88 -3.40 22.62
C GLN A 295 11.69 -3.92 23.43
N GLU A 296 10.76 -4.66 22.82
CA GLU A 296 9.65 -5.33 23.53
C GLU A 296 10.16 -6.33 24.57
N ARG A 297 11.17 -7.12 24.22
CA ARG A 297 11.77 -8.10 25.14
C ARG A 297 12.54 -7.43 26.27
N VAL A 298 13.21 -6.33 25.97
CA VAL A 298 13.89 -5.50 26.97
C VAL A 298 12.89 -4.86 27.92
N LYS A 299 11.76 -4.34 27.40
CA LYS A 299 10.65 -3.83 28.22
C LYS A 299 10.14 -4.88 29.20
N LEU A 300 9.94 -6.11 28.73
CA LEU A 300 9.49 -7.21 29.58
C LEU A 300 10.49 -7.55 30.69
N ALA A 301 11.79 -7.47 30.40
CA ALA A 301 12.85 -7.81 31.36
C ALA A 301 13.17 -6.67 32.34
N SER A 302 13.16 -5.41 31.89
CA SER A 302 13.67 -4.26 32.66
C SER A 302 12.59 -3.23 33.01
N GLY A 303 11.35 -3.40 32.56
CA GLY A 303 10.28 -2.42 32.73
C GLY A 303 10.41 -1.15 31.87
N LYS A 304 11.42 -1.06 30.98
CA LYS A 304 11.64 0.10 30.07
C LYS A 304 12.02 -0.36 28.66
N TYR A 305 11.44 0.25 27.63
CA TYR A 305 11.72 -0.06 26.22
C TYR A 305 13.13 0.37 25.81
N LEU A 306 13.57 1.54 26.28
CA LEU A 306 14.77 2.20 25.76
C LEU A 306 16.04 1.91 26.55
N SER A 307 16.00 1.06 27.57
CA SER A 307 17.15 0.78 28.44
C SER A 307 18.35 0.16 27.71
N SER A 308 18.10 -0.43 26.54
CA SER A 308 19.13 -1.02 25.66
C SER A 308 19.49 -0.13 24.44
N MET A 309 18.87 1.04 24.30
CA MET A 309 19.11 1.98 23.20
C MET A 309 20.42 2.75 23.46
N ASN A 310 21.50 2.29 22.84
CA ASN A 310 22.80 2.96 22.87
C ASN A 310 23.65 2.57 21.67
N LEU A 311 24.64 3.41 21.35
CA LEU A 311 25.55 3.21 20.24
C LEU A 311 26.22 1.83 20.22
N ALA A 312 26.73 1.34 21.36
CA ALA A 312 27.48 0.08 21.40
C ALA A 312 26.61 -1.14 21.04
N THR A 313 25.40 -1.22 21.60
CA THR A 313 24.41 -2.25 21.25
C THR A 313 24.04 -2.16 19.77
N THR A 314 23.75 -0.95 19.27
CA THR A 314 23.36 -0.73 17.87
C THR A 314 24.45 -1.15 16.90
N LEU A 315 25.72 -0.82 17.15
CA LEU A 315 26.83 -1.23 16.27
C LEU A 315 26.98 -2.76 16.22
N LYS A 316 26.89 -3.44 17.37
CA LYS A 316 26.92 -4.91 17.43
C LYS A 316 25.73 -5.52 16.67
N GLU A 317 24.56 -4.92 16.80
CA GLU A 317 23.34 -5.38 16.13
C GLU A 317 23.43 -5.24 14.60
N ILE A 318 24.05 -4.15 14.11
CA ILE A 318 24.34 -3.95 12.68
C ILE A 318 25.31 -5.01 12.15
N GLU A 319 26.35 -5.37 12.90
CA GLU A 319 27.28 -6.45 12.48
C GLU A 319 26.57 -7.79 12.32
N VAL A 320 25.72 -8.15 13.29
CA VAL A 320 24.91 -9.36 13.21
C VAL A 320 23.91 -9.29 12.05
N ALA A 321 23.26 -8.14 11.86
CA ALA A 321 22.31 -7.94 10.77
C ALA A 321 22.99 -8.10 9.38
N HIS A 322 24.20 -7.56 9.24
CA HIS A 322 25.02 -7.75 8.04
C HIS A 322 25.35 -9.22 7.82
N GLN A 323 25.78 -9.95 8.86
CA GLN A 323 26.07 -11.38 8.77
C GLN A 323 24.85 -12.19 8.31
N MET A 324 23.64 -11.82 8.71
CA MET A 324 22.40 -12.47 8.23
C MET A 324 22.07 -12.14 6.77
N GLY A 325 22.59 -11.05 6.21
CA GLY A 325 22.27 -10.59 4.86
C GLY A 325 21.10 -9.61 4.79
N ILE A 326 20.85 -8.82 5.83
CA ILE A 326 19.83 -7.75 5.86
C ILE A 326 20.25 -6.59 4.94
N ASP A 327 19.28 -5.95 4.28
CA ASP A 327 19.50 -4.81 3.38
C ASP A 327 19.19 -3.46 4.04
N VAL A 328 18.20 -3.42 4.94
CA VAL A 328 17.74 -2.18 5.61
C VAL A 328 17.70 -2.39 7.11
N TYR A 329 18.45 -1.56 7.83
CA TYR A 329 18.49 -1.57 9.30
C TYR A 329 17.66 -0.41 9.84
N VAL A 330 16.61 -0.72 10.59
CA VAL A 330 15.63 0.25 11.08
C VAL A 330 15.79 0.40 12.59
N ILE A 331 16.19 1.60 13.04
CA ILE A 331 16.14 1.96 14.46
C ILE A 331 14.73 2.45 14.76
N ASP A 332 14.01 1.68 15.58
CA ASP A 332 12.65 2.00 15.99
C ASP A 332 12.63 3.10 17.08
N ALA A 333 11.51 3.31 17.76
CA ALA A 333 11.30 4.43 18.69
C ALA A 333 12.45 4.59 19.71
N GLY A 334 12.89 5.84 19.94
CA GLY A 334 13.93 6.19 20.92
C GLY A 334 15.26 6.69 20.34
N TRP A 335 15.45 6.69 19.02
CA TRP A 335 16.63 7.29 18.38
C TRP A 335 16.65 8.83 18.48
N PHE A 336 15.51 9.45 18.75
CA PHE A 336 15.29 10.88 18.82
C PHE A 336 15.20 11.37 20.27
N SER A 337 15.52 12.65 20.50
CA SER A 337 15.39 13.31 21.81
C SER A 337 13.98 13.83 22.06
N LYS A 338 13.34 14.38 21.02
CA LYS A 338 12.01 15.01 21.08
C LYS A 338 11.19 14.68 19.83
N THR A 339 9.92 14.35 20.01
CA THR A 339 8.94 14.26 18.91
C THR A 339 8.76 15.63 18.26
N GLY A 340 8.40 15.65 16.97
CA GLY A 340 8.28 16.87 16.16
C GLY A 340 9.63 17.39 15.64
N ASP A 341 10.62 17.57 16.52
CA ASP A 341 11.95 18.05 16.13
C ASP A 341 12.84 16.96 15.54
N TRP A 342 12.61 15.69 15.90
CA TRP A 342 13.31 14.51 15.37
C TRP A 342 14.83 14.66 15.37
N GLN A 343 15.39 15.32 16.39
CA GLN A 343 16.82 15.43 16.59
C GLN A 343 17.34 14.14 17.22
N VAL A 344 18.51 13.67 16.81
CA VAL A 344 19.12 12.46 17.38
C VAL A 344 19.34 12.63 18.89
N ASN A 345 18.98 11.62 19.66
CA ASN A 345 19.29 11.57 21.09
C ASN A 345 20.80 11.36 21.30
N THR A 346 21.52 12.44 21.63
CA THR A 346 22.98 12.41 21.81
C THR A 346 23.44 11.68 23.07
N THR A 347 22.53 11.41 24.02
CA THR A 347 22.83 10.51 25.15
C THR A 347 22.98 9.07 24.67
N CYS A 348 22.13 8.64 23.73
CA CYS A 348 22.20 7.31 23.13
C CYS A 348 23.27 7.24 22.01
N PHE A 349 23.38 8.31 21.22
CA PHE A 349 24.23 8.40 20.02
C PHE A 349 25.05 9.71 20.03
N PRO A 350 26.18 9.78 20.77
CA PRO A 350 26.94 11.02 20.99
C PRO A 350 27.45 11.72 19.73
N ASP A 351 27.61 10.97 18.64
CA ASP A 351 28.12 11.45 17.36
C ASP A 351 27.01 11.66 16.32
N THR A 352 25.76 11.77 16.77
CA THR A 352 24.57 11.97 15.91
C THR A 352 24.47 10.93 14.78
N LEU A 353 24.57 9.64 15.13
CA LEU A 353 24.50 8.47 14.22
C LEU A 353 25.63 8.36 13.18
N LYS A 354 26.71 9.14 13.26
CA LYS A 354 27.81 9.07 12.27
C LYS A 354 28.46 7.70 12.20
N GLN A 355 28.76 7.07 13.33
CA GLN A 355 29.32 5.71 13.37
C GLN A 355 28.34 4.67 12.84
N VAL A 356 27.06 4.79 13.18
CA VAL A 356 25.98 3.92 12.66
C VAL A 356 25.94 4.01 11.14
N LYS A 357 25.84 5.21 10.59
CA LYS A 357 25.77 5.42 9.14
C LYS A 357 27.02 4.92 8.43
N LYS A 358 28.21 5.20 8.96
CA LYS A 358 29.49 4.72 8.41
C LYS A 358 29.57 3.20 8.35
N LEU A 359 29.05 2.51 9.38
CA LEU A 359 29.04 1.05 9.41
C LEU A 359 28.05 0.47 8.41
N LEU A 360 26.84 1.04 8.33
CA LEU A 360 25.85 0.65 7.33
C LEU A 360 26.37 0.83 5.91
N ASP A 361 27.02 1.97 5.61
CA ASP A 361 27.63 2.23 4.30
C ASP A 361 28.73 1.24 3.94
N ARG A 362 29.57 0.88 4.91
CA ARG A 362 30.60 -0.16 4.72
C ARG A 362 29.97 -1.50 4.29
N TYR A 363 28.78 -1.80 4.78
CA TYR A 363 28.06 -3.04 4.48
C TYR A 363 27.06 -2.91 3.33
N GLY A 364 26.92 -1.73 2.72
CA GLY A 364 25.92 -1.47 1.68
C GLY A 364 24.47 -1.55 2.19
N MET A 365 24.27 -1.36 3.49
CA MET A 365 22.95 -1.37 4.12
C MET A 365 22.36 0.05 4.21
N LYS A 366 21.04 0.14 4.14
CA LYS A 366 20.30 1.42 4.28
C LYS A 366 19.96 1.70 5.74
N LEU A 367 19.98 2.97 6.12
CA LEU A 367 19.50 3.46 7.42
C LEU A 367 18.00 3.76 7.34
N GLY A 368 17.24 3.14 8.23
CA GLY A 368 15.84 3.44 8.49
C GLY A 368 15.59 3.95 9.89
N LEU A 369 14.60 4.84 10.02
CA LEU A 369 14.19 5.42 11.31
C LEU A 369 12.66 5.39 11.44
N TRP A 370 12.20 5.20 12.67
CA TRP A 370 10.78 5.30 13.05
C TRP A 370 10.36 6.74 13.33
N PHE A 371 9.11 7.06 12.99
CA PHE A 371 8.47 8.35 13.22
C PHE A 371 6.99 8.16 13.57
N ASN A 372 6.48 8.96 14.50
CA ASN A 372 5.06 9.25 14.58
C ASN A 372 4.84 10.68 14.08
N PRO A 373 4.31 10.87 12.85
CA PRO A 373 4.24 12.19 12.25
C PRO A 373 3.20 13.10 12.91
N THR A 374 2.30 12.56 13.74
CA THR A 374 1.18 13.28 14.35
C THR A 374 1.48 13.78 15.76
N VAL A 375 2.71 13.70 16.26
CA VAL A 375 3.07 14.15 17.62
C VAL A 375 4.24 15.13 17.65
N ALA A 376 4.16 16.11 18.54
CA ALA A 376 5.24 17.05 18.81
C ALA A 376 5.36 17.36 20.30
N ALA A 377 6.60 17.37 20.81
CA ALA A 377 6.89 17.59 22.21
C ALA A 377 6.55 19.03 22.63
N LEU A 378 6.14 19.22 23.89
CA LEU A 378 5.78 20.55 24.41
C LEU A 378 6.91 21.57 24.29
N SER A 379 8.16 21.11 24.40
CA SER A 379 9.35 21.95 24.30
C SER A 379 10.02 21.93 22.91
N SER A 380 9.36 21.39 21.88
CA SER A 380 9.89 21.32 20.52
C SER A 380 9.75 22.64 19.77
N ASP A 381 10.74 22.95 18.93
CA ASP A 381 10.67 24.09 18.01
C ASP A 381 9.57 23.87 16.96
N MET A 382 9.39 22.61 16.54
CA MET A 382 8.33 22.21 15.63
C MET A 382 6.96 22.60 16.17
N LEU A 383 6.66 22.29 17.44
CA LEU A 383 5.41 22.71 18.06
C LEU A 383 5.35 24.23 18.20
N ALA A 384 6.45 24.88 18.65
CA ALA A 384 6.49 26.32 18.85
C ALA A 384 6.11 27.11 17.57
N GLN A 385 6.55 26.63 16.41
CA GLN A 385 6.27 27.22 15.10
C GLN A 385 4.93 26.81 14.49
N ASN A 386 4.28 25.78 15.02
CA ASN A 386 3.06 25.18 14.46
C ASN A 386 1.95 25.00 15.49
N LYS A 387 1.89 25.84 16.54
CA LYS A 387 0.88 25.74 17.61
C LYS A 387 -0.57 25.79 17.09
N ASN A 388 -0.82 26.53 16.01
CA ASN A 388 -2.14 26.62 15.40
C ASN A 388 -2.58 25.30 14.72
N ASN A 389 -1.66 24.36 14.54
CA ASN A 389 -1.91 23.06 13.90
C ASN A 389 -2.13 21.93 14.90
N VAL A 390 -2.12 22.21 16.21
CA VAL A 390 -2.42 21.21 17.25
C VAL A 390 -3.85 20.71 17.06
N MET A 391 -4.03 19.40 17.11
CA MET A 391 -5.35 18.79 16.95
C MET A 391 -6.30 19.23 18.07
N SER A 392 -7.55 19.49 17.72
CA SER A 392 -8.64 19.62 18.66
C SER A 392 -9.80 18.73 18.25
N GLN A 393 -10.56 18.26 19.23
CA GLN A 393 -11.78 17.48 19.01
C GLN A 393 -12.90 18.03 19.89
N LYS A 394 -14.04 18.38 19.29
CA LYS A 394 -15.17 19.00 19.99
C LYS A 394 -14.77 20.23 20.81
N GLY A 395 -13.83 21.02 20.25
CA GLY A 395 -13.27 22.21 20.90
C GLY A 395 -12.28 21.94 22.04
N VAL A 396 -11.96 20.67 22.32
CA VAL A 396 -10.94 20.29 23.31
C VAL A 396 -9.62 20.03 22.58
N VAL A 397 -8.63 20.86 22.85
CA VAL A 397 -7.27 20.69 22.32
C VAL A 397 -6.63 19.41 22.87
N SER A 398 -5.82 18.74 22.06
CA SER A 398 -5.04 17.57 22.45
C SER A 398 -4.33 17.78 23.79
N LYS A 399 -4.53 16.83 24.71
CA LYS A 399 -3.89 16.86 26.03
C LYS A 399 -2.48 16.28 25.95
N PRO A 400 -1.50 16.90 26.63
CA PRO A 400 -0.16 16.36 26.66
C PRO A 400 -0.11 14.96 27.25
N SER A 401 0.68 14.07 26.64
CA SER A 401 0.96 12.74 27.17
C SER A 401 2.40 12.31 26.83
N PRO A 402 3.06 11.50 27.67
CA PRO A 402 4.38 10.98 27.37
C PRO A 402 4.36 10.08 26.13
N VAL A 403 5.30 10.29 25.20
CA VAL A 403 5.46 9.43 24.01
C VAL A 403 6.77 8.67 24.13
N TRP A 404 6.72 7.34 24.12
CA TRP A 404 7.89 6.44 24.08
C TRP A 404 9.01 6.75 25.08
N GLU A 405 8.67 6.95 26.35
CA GLU A 405 9.66 7.25 27.41
C GLU A 405 10.44 8.56 27.18
N THR A 406 9.93 9.43 26.30
CA THR A 406 10.37 10.81 26.13
C THR A 406 9.44 11.78 26.89
N GLU A 407 9.54 13.07 26.61
CA GLU A 407 8.71 14.09 27.27
C GLU A 407 7.25 14.09 26.79
N GLU A 408 6.42 14.88 27.47
CA GLU A 408 5.02 15.06 27.08
C GLU A 408 4.91 15.73 25.70
N SER A 409 4.03 15.17 24.88
CA SER A 409 3.75 15.61 23.51
C SER A 409 2.26 15.85 23.32
N VAL A 410 1.93 16.69 22.34
CA VAL A 410 0.56 16.88 21.86
C VAL A 410 0.42 16.37 20.43
N ASN A 411 -0.81 16.05 20.03
CA ASN A 411 -1.10 15.64 18.67
C ASN A 411 -1.18 16.86 17.74
N ILE A 412 -0.57 16.77 16.55
CA ILE A 412 -0.50 17.82 15.54
C ILE A 412 -1.06 17.31 14.20
N CYS A 413 -1.90 18.12 13.57
CA CYS A 413 -2.72 17.72 12.43
C CYS A 413 -1.92 17.69 11.12
N LEU A 414 -1.86 16.54 10.43
CA LEU A 414 -1.28 16.46 9.08
C LEU A 414 -2.15 17.09 8.01
N VAL A 415 -3.46 17.22 8.23
CA VAL A 415 -4.38 17.91 7.33
C VAL A 415 -4.42 19.41 7.70
N SER A 416 -3.24 20.04 7.73
CA SER A 416 -3.01 21.45 8.08
C SER A 416 -1.68 21.91 7.47
N PRO A 417 -1.30 23.21 7.51
CA PRO A 417 0.00 23.69 7.01
C PRO A 417 1.23 22.92 7.51
N TYR A 418 1.12 22.21 8.64
CA TYR A 418 2.18 21.41 9.23
C TYR A 418 2.74 20.30 8.31
N TRP A 419 1.93 19.74 7.39
CA TRP A 419 2.39 18.63 6.53
C TRP A 419 3.69 18.96 5.78
N GLU A 420 3.84 20.21 5.33
CA GLU A 420 5.02 20.65 4.62
C GLU A 420 6.25 20.70 5.52
N LYS A 421 6.08 21.17 6.76
CA LYS A 421 7.16 21.26 7.76
C LYS A 421 7.66 19.88 8.14
N PHE A 422 6.76 18.92 8.30
CA PHE A 422 7.14 17.54 8.53
C PHE A 422 7.89 16.95 7.33
N ALA A 423 7.38 17.15 6.10
CA ALA A 423 8.06 16.70 4.88
C ALA A 423 9.47 17.31 4.73
N ASP A 424 9.61 18.62 4.96
CA ASP A 424 10.90 19.31 4.93
C ASP A 424 11.86 18.75 5.98
N LYS A 425 11.33 18.38 7.15
CA LYS A 425 12.13 17.74 8.19
C LYS A 425 12.63 16.36 7.78
N LEU A 426 11.81 15.54 7.12
CA LEU A 426 12.25 14.25 6.59
C LEU A 426 13.32 14.41 5.49
N ILE A 427 13.16 15.41 4.61
CA ILE A 427 14.15 15.76 3.58
C ILE A 427 15.47 16.17 4.24
N GLN A 428 15.41 17.00 5.29
CA GLN A 428 16.58 17.39 6.06
C GLN A 428 17.29 16.16 6.65
N LEU A 429 16.56 15.28 7.36
CA LEU A 429 17.15 14.08 7.96
C LEU A 429 17.76 13.14 6.90
N SER A 430 17.13 13.05 5.74
CA SER A 430 17.68 12.30 4.62
C SER A 430 19.02 12.85 4.14
N ARG A 431 19.19 14.18 4.09
CA ARG A 431 20.45 14.84 3.72
C ARG A 431 21.50 14.75 4.83
N ASP A 432 21.11 15.03 6.06
CA ASP A 432 22.04 15.20 7.19
C ASP A 432 22.52 13.86 7.75
N LEU A 433 21.65 12.85 7.77
CA LEU A 433 21.92 11.53 8.35
C LEU A 433 22.01 10.41 7.29
N GLY A 434 21.58 10.67 6.06
CA GLY A 434 21.50 9.65 5.01
C GLY A 434 20.41 8.61 5.24
N VAL A 435 19.31 9.00 5.90
CA VAL A 435 18.13 8.15 6.11
C VAL A 435 17.40 7.98 4.79
N THR A 436 17.07 6.74 4.44
CA THR A 436 16.33 6.40 3.22
C THR A 436 15.09 5.54 3.49
N TYR A 437 14.83 5.18 4.74
CA TYR A 437 13.64 4.42 5.12
C TYR A 437 12.93 5.12 6.29
N PHE A 438 11.63 5.34 6.14
CA PHE A 438 10.80 6.09 7.07
C PHE A 438 9.61 5.23 7.49
N LYS A 439 9.69 4.65 8.70
CA LYS A 439 8.57 3.92 9.32
C LYS A 439 7.64 4.90 10.01
N TRP A 440 6.39 4.92 9.58
CA TRP A 440 5.36 5.77 10.14
C TRP A 440 4.39 4.96 10.98
N ASP A 441 4.10 5.47 12.17
CA ASP A 441 3.31 4.78 13.18
C ASP A 441 2.41 5.78 13.94
N GLY A 442 1.40 5.27 14.65
CA GLY A 442 0.50 6.07 15.48
C GLY A 442 -0.33 7.08 14.70
N ILE A 443 -0.76 6.71 13.48
CA ILE A 443 -1.62 7.54 12.64
C ILE A 443 -3.02 6.95 12.59
N ASP A 444 -3.91 7.49 13.41
CA ASP A 444 -5.33 7.15 13.39
C ASP A 444 -6.03 7.81 12.19
N GLN A 445 -7.07 7.16 11.68
CA GLN A 445 -7.92 7.70 10.62
C GLN A 445 -8.69 8.94 11.09
N TYR A 446 -9.03 9.04 12.38
CA TYR A 446 -9.67 10.21 12.98
C TYR A 446 -8.79 10.82 14.08
N GLY A 447 -9.00 12.09 14.40
CA GLY A 447 -8.26 12.73 15.49
C GLY A 447 -8.43 14.24 15.59
N CYS A 448 -8.92 14.90 14.54
CA CYS A 448 -9.08 16.36 14.51
C CYS A 448 -10.43 16.78 13.92
N ASP A 449 -11.08 17.76 14.54
CA ASP A 449 -12.22 18.50 14.00
C ASP A 449 -12.05 20.03 14.15
N ASP A 450 -10.80 20.51 14.25
CA ASP A 450 -10.50 21.93 14.34
C ASP A 450 -10.96 22.72 13.11
N PRO A 451 -11.68 23.85 13.28
CA PRO A 451 -12.20 24.67 12.17
C PRO A 451 -11.16 25.56 11.48
N SER A 452 -9.90 25.57 11.94
CA SER A 452 -8.83 26.39 11.35
C SER A 452 -7.87 25.58 10.45
N HIS A 453 -8.10 24.28 10.32
CA HIS A 453 -7.25 23.34 9.56
C HIS A 453 -7.82 23.07 8.16
N PHE A 454 -7.15 22.25 7.35
CA PHE A 454 -7.50 22.01 5.94
C PHE A 454 -8.64 21.00 5.73
N HIS A 455 -9.50 20.84 6.74
CA HIS A 455 -10.62 19.90 6.73
C HIS A 455 -11.93 20.56 7.18
N GLY A 456 -12.09 21.86 6.90
CA GLY A 456 -13.35 22.59 7.01
C GLY A 456 -13.32 23.75 7.98
N MET A 457 -14.36 24.57 7.91
CA MET A 457 -14.44 25.86 8.61
C MET A 457 -15.39 25.80 9.82
N ALA A 458 -15.44 26.89 10.59
CA ALA A 458 -16.35 27.01 11.74
C ALA A 458 -17.84 26.94 11.34
N THR A 459 -18.17 27.23 10.09
CA THR A 459 -19.52 27.11 9.52
C THR A 459 -19.93 25.66 9.26
N ASN A 460 -18.97 24.75 9.08
CA ASN A 460 -19.24 23.32 8.94
C ASN A 460 -19.53 22.70 10.31
N SER A 461 -20.25 21.59 10.33
CA SER A 461 -20.46 20.84 11.58
C SER A 461 -19.15 20.20 12.06
N ALA A 462 -19.02 19.94 13.37
CA ALA A 462 -17.85 19.22 13.91
C ALA A 462 -17.70 17.82 13.29
N GLN A 463 -18.82 17.13 13.05
CA GLN A 463 -18.82 15.82 12.40
C GLN A 463 -18.28 15.89 10.96
N GLU A 464 -18.75 16.87 10.18
CA GLU A 464 -18.28 17.06 8.81
C GLU A 464 -16.78 17.37 8.75
N ARG A 465 -16.26 18.16 9.70
CA ARG A 465 -14.83 18.43 9.79
C ARG A 465 -14.02 17.18 10.17
N ALA A 466 -14.50 16.38 11.12
CA ALA A 466 -13.86 15.11 11.48
C ALA A 466 -13.84 14.12 10.31
N ASP A 467 -14.96 14.01 9.57
CA ASP A 467 -15.03 13.16 8.38
C ASP A 467 -14.10 13.67 7.28
N SER A 468 -14.04 14.98 7.07
CA SER A 468 -13.10 15.60 6.11
C SER A 468 -11.64 15.37 6.52
N TYR A 469 -11.29 15.42 7.80
CA TYR A 469 -9.96 15.08 8.27
C TYR A 469 -9.62 13.63 7.88
N ALA A 470 -10.53 12.70 8.18
CA ALA A 470 -10.33 11.28 7.93
C ALA A 470 -10.23 10.92 6.44
N PHE A 471 -11.00 11.61 5.59
CA PHE A 471 -10.92 11.47 4.15
C PHE A 471 -9.57 11.99 3.59
N GLN A 472 -9.10 13.12 4.11
CA GLN A 472 -7.90 13.79 3.62
C GLN A 472 -6.61 13.19 4.19
N GLN A 473 -6.67 12.49 5.32
CA GLN A 473 -5.49 11.93 6.00
C GLN A 473 -4.58 11.11 5.07
N PRO A 474 -5.06 10.05 4.36
CA PRO A 474 -4.20 9.29 3.45
C PRO A 474 -3.74 10.14 2.24
N VAL A 475 -4.49 11.16 1.83
CA VAL A 475 -4.09 12.08 0.75
C VAL A 475 -2.89 12.92 1.17
N TYR A 476 -2.92 13.53 2.35
CA TYR A 476 -1.79 14.32 2.87
C TYR A 476 -0.56 13.45 3.18
N MET A 477 -0.76 12.21 3.63
CA MET A 477 0.31 11.23 3.76
C MET A 477 1.02 11.01 2.41
N THR A 478 0.27 10.81 1.31
CA THR A 478 0.88 10.66 -0.02
C THR A 478 1.58 11.94 -0.52
N LYS A 479 1.04 13.14 -0.23
CA LYS A 479 1.69 14.42 -0.56
C LYS A 479 3.05 14.57 0.10
N ILE A 480 3.16 14.17 1.37
CA ILE A 480 4.43 14.17 2.10
C ILE A 480 5.41 13.20 1.43
N ILE A 481 4.98 11.96 1.15
CA ILE A 481 5.83 10.95 0.50
C ILE A 481 6.33 11.46 -0.85
N ASP A 482 5.45 11.96 -1.72
CA ASP A 482 5.82 12.46 -3.04
C ASP A 482 6.80 13.64 -2.96
N LYS A 483 6.60 14.57 -2.01
CA LYS A 483 7.53 15.68 -1.77
C LYS A 483 8.92 15.17 -1.33
N VAL A 484 8.98 14.18 -0.44
CA VAL A 484 10.24 13.59 0.02
C VAL A 484 10.91 12.78 -1.09
N CYS A 485 10.18 11.91 -1.79
CA CYS A 485 10.70 11.08 -2.89
C CYS A 485 11.20 11.93 -4.07
N LYS A 486 10.59 13.09 -4.33
CA LYS A 486 11.11 14.05 -5.31
C LYS A 486 12.48 14.61 -4.91
N ALA A 487 12.73 14.81 -3.61
CA ALA A 487 14.01 15.29 -3.10
C ALA A 487 15.03 14.15 -2.91
N ASN A 488 14.56 12.93 -2.62
CA ASN A 488 15.35 11.71 -2.50
C ASN A 488 14.61 10.52 -3.12
N PRO A 489 14.89 10.14 -4.38
CA PRO A 489 14.25 9.01 -5.05
C PRO A 489 14.52 7.64 -4.40
N GLU A 490 15.50 7.53 -3.49
CA GLU A 490 15.77 6.30 -2.74
C GLU A 490 14.95 6.19 -1.44
N ALA A 491 14.06 7.14 -1.15
CA ALA A 491 13.21 7.11 0.03
C ALA A 491 12.17 5.97 -0.06
N ILE A 492 12.05 5.21 1.02
CA ILE A 492 11.09 4.14 1.23
C ILE A 492 10.19 4.53 2.40
N PHE A 493 8.89 4.37 2.24
CA PHE A 493 7.90 4.68 3.26
C PHE A 493 7.04 3.46 3.55
N ASP A 494 7.00 3.07 4.83
CA ASP A 494 6.07 2.10 5.38
C ASP A 494 5.15 2.76 6.40
N PHE A 495 3.86 2.43 6.31
CA PHE A 495 2.87 2.82 7.31
C PHE A 495 2.43 1.60 8.11
N ASP A 496 2.61 1.70 9.42
CA ASP A 496 2.17 0.74 10.42
C ASP A 496 0.64 0.73 10.50
N ILE A 497 0.05 -0.41 10.10
CA ILE A 497 -1.40 -0.61 10.11
C ILE A 497 -1.80 -1.73 11.06
N THR A 498 -1.02 -1.99 12.10
CA THR A 498 -1.19 -3.21 12.92
C THR A 498 -2.39 -3.16 13.84
N GLU A 499 -2.76 -1.97 14.34
CA GLU A 499 -3.98 -1.76 15.09
C GLU A 499 -5.16 -1.42 14.16
N ASP A 500 -6.37 -1.46 14.72
CA ASP A 500 -7.56 -0.96 14.05
C ASP A 500 -7.52 0.57 13.88
N ASN A 501 -8.59 1.15 13.32
CA ASN A 501 -8.75 2.59 13.13
C ASN A 501 -7.65 3.28 12.30
N ARG A 502 -6.87 2.53 11.51
CA ARG A 502 -5.88 3.05 10.55
C ARG A 502 -6.57 3.45 9.25
N CYS A 503 -5.90 4.12 8.31
CA CYS A 503 -6.45 4.37 6.97
C CYS A 503 -5.90 3.36 5.93
N VAL A 504 -6.57 2.21 5.80
CA VAL A 504 -6.13 1.13 4.91
C VAL A 504 -6.90 1.15 3.59
N GLY A 505 -6.17 1.32 2.48
CA GLY A 505 -6.70 1.34 1.12
C GLY A 505 -5.59 1.58 0.10
N LEU A 506 -5.98 1.86 -1.15
CA LEU A 506 -5.06 1.98 -2.27
C LEU A 506 -4.29 3.33 -2.31
N GLN A 507 -4.78 4.37 -1.62
CA GLN A 507 -4.27 5.74 -1.69
C GLN A 507 -2.84 5.75 -1.17
N PHE A 508 -2.63 5.20 0.02
CA PHE A 508 -1.27 5.07 0.57
C PHE A 508 -0.41 4.15 -0.30
N LEU A 509 -0.96 3.04 -0.80
CA LEU A 509 -0.25 2.11 -1.70
C LEU A 509 0.09 2.69 -3.08
N SER A 510 -0.45 3.84 -3.45
CA SER A 510 -0.05 4.59 -4.64
C SER A 510 1.33 5.25 -4.47
N ALA A 511 1.85 5.37 -3.23
CA ALA A 511 3.12 6.04 -2.93
C ALA A 511 4.04 5.23 -2.01
N GLY A 512 3.51 4.58 -0.96
CA GLY A 512 4.26 3.81 0.03
C GLY A 512 3.90 2.32 0.03
N LYS A 513 4.13 1.65 1.16
CA LYS A 513 3.75 0.26 1.46
C LYS A 513 3.28 0.12 2.90
N PHE A 514 2.62 -0.97 3.27
CA PHE A 514 2.17 -1.19 4.64
C PHE A 514 3.12 -2.07 5.45
N PHE A 515 3.16 -1.85 6.75
CA PHE A 515 3.57 -2.84 7.74
C PHE A 515 2.30 -3.45 8.35
N ALA A 516 2.04 -4.72 8.05
CA ALA A 516 0.71 -5.30 8.14
C ALA A 516 0.37 -5.92 9.51
N MET A 517 1.39 -6.40 10.25
CA MET A 517 1.14 -7.15 11.49
C MET A 517 2.31 -7.05 12.46
N ASN A 518 1.98 -6.67 13.70
CA ASN A 518 2.89 -6.64 14.84
C ASN A 518 3.14 -8.09 15.32
N ASN A 519 2.72 -8.46 16.53
CA ASN A 519 2.87 -9.83 17.05
C ASN A 519 1.75 -10.80 16.61
N GLY A 520 0.74 -10.31 15.89
CA GLY A 520 -0.52 -11.00 15.65
C GLY A 520 -1.49 -10.78 16.83
N PRO A 521 -2.45 -11.69 17.08
CA PRO A 521 -3.42 -11.50 18.14
C PRO A 521 -2.81 -11.54 19.55
N TYR A 522 -3.43 -10.76 20.43
CA TYR A 522 -3.13 -10.64 21.86
C TYR A 522 -4.11 -11.46 22.69
N PHE A 523 -3.81 -11.65 23.98
CA PHE A 523 -4.66 -12.48 24.87
C PHE A 523 -6.13 -12.02 24.92
N HIS A 524 -6.37 -10.71 24.83
CA HIS A 524 -7.73 -10.16 24.87
C HIS A 524 -8.55 -10.49 23.60
N ASN A 525 -7.92 -10.74 22.45
CA ASN A 525 -8.63 -11.12 21.22
C ASN A 525 -9.26 -12.51 21.31
N TYR A 526 -8.89 -13.30 22.34
CA TYR A 526 -9.43 -14.64 22.60
C TYR A 526 -10.05 -14.77 23.99
N ASP A 527 -10.50 -13.66 24.58
CA ASP A 527 -11.15 -13.61 25.90
C ASP A 527 -10.28 -14.14 27.06
N LEU A 528 -8.95 -14.17 26.90
CA LEU A 528 -8.02 -14.67 27.92
C LEU A 528 -7.55 -13.57 28.89
N ALA A 529 -7.82 -12.30 28.58
CA ALA A 529 -7.55 -11.15 29.45
C ALA A 529 -8.47 -9.97 29.08
N LYS A 530 -8.54 -8.95 29.96
CA LYS A 530 -9.11 -7.65 29.61
C LYS A 530 -8.34 -7.02 28.45
N GLU A 531 -8.94 -6.05 27.76
CA GLU A 531 -8.30 -5.29 26.69
C GLU A 531 -6.90 -4.80 27.10
N TRP A 532 -5.90 -5.09 26.27
CA TRP A 532 -4.46 -4.84 26.52
C TRP A 532 -3.88 -5.46 27.81
N GLY A 533 -4.65 -6.27 28.53
CA GLY A 533 -4.23 -6.99 29.72
C GLY A 533 -3.45 -8.27 29.39
N SER A 534 -3.01 -8.95 30.46
CA SER A 534 -2.27 -10.20 30.38
C SER A 534 -2.72 -11.19 31.46
N PRO A 535 -2.85 -12.49 31.14
CA PRO A 535 -3.03 -13.54 32.14
C PRO A 535 -1.69 -13.97 32.78
N LEU A 536 -0.56 -13.44 32.29
CA LEU A 536 0.77 -13.82 32.74
C LEU A 536 1.23 -12.89 33.88
N ASN A 537 1.93 -13.46 34.87
CA ASN A 537 2.49 -12.70 35.99
C ASN A 537 3.48 -11.59 35.58
N ASN A 538 4.07 -11.71 34.39
CA ASN A 538 5.01 -10.74 33.84
C ASN A 538 4.33 -9.59 33.06
N GLY A 539 2.99 -9.59 32.94
CA GLY A 539 2.24 -8.54 32.27
C GLY A 539 2.33 -8.52 30.74
N ASN A 540 2.96 -9.51 30.10
CA ASN A 540 3.09 -9.54 28.64
C ASN A 540 1.73 -9.81 27.96
N SER A 541 1.24 -8.88 27.15
CA SER A 541 -0.01 -9.03 26.40
C SER A 541 0.13 -9.84 25.10
N ASN A 542 1.36 -10.01 24.58
CA ASN A 542 1.65 -10.73 23.34
C ASN A 542 1.49 -12.26 23.51
N MET A 543 0.61 -12.89 22.74
CA MET A 543 0.42 -14.36 22.77
C MET A 543 1.57 -15.13 22.16
N PHE A 544 2.10 -14.63 21.03
CA PHE A 544 3.12 -15.34 20.24
C PHE A 544 4.52 -14.77 20.43
N PHE A 545 4.86 -14.49 21.69
CA PHE A 545 6.15 -13.90 22.09
C PHE A 545 7.33 -14.88 22.04
N ASN A 546 7.05 -16.17 22.24
CA ASN A 546 8.04 -17.24 22.23
C ASN A 546 8.19 -17.85 20.82
N PRO A 547 9.39 -18.34 20.45
CA PRO A 547 9.65 -18.95 19.15
C PRO A 547 8.79 -20.20 18.95
N GLY A 548 8.14 -20.28 17.80
CA GLY A 548 7.27 -21.39 17.43
C GLY A 548 6.60 -21.20 16.06
N PRO A 549 5.82 -22.19 15.59
CA PRO A 549 5.16 -22.13 14.29
C PRO A 549 3.90 -21.24 14.29
N ALA A 550 3.26 -21.06 15.45
CA ALA A 550 1.94 -20.44 15.56
C ALA A 550 1.89 -19.03 14.97
N ARG A 551 2.84 -18.16 15.37
CA ARG A 551 2.93 -16.79 14.83
C ARG A 551 2.99 -16.76 13.30
N GLY A 552 3.74 -17.71 12.72
CA GLY A 552 3.89 -17.83 11.28
C GLY A 552 2.57 -18.12 10.57
N TRP A 553 1.64 -18.87 11.18
CA TRP A 553 0.31 -19.11 10.60
C TRP A 553 -0.48 -17.81 10.46
N PHE A 554 -0.51 -16.97 11.50
CA PHE A 554 -1.21 -15.70 11.46
C PHE A 554 -0.53 -14.74 10.47
N ALA A 555 0.80 -14.60 10.54
CA ALA A 555 1.57 -13.74 9.66
C ALA A 555 1.40 -14.07 8.16
N ARG A 556 1.30 -15.35 7.80
CA ARG A 556 1.07 -15.78 6.40
C ARG A 556 -0.34 -15.51 5.89
N SER A 557 -1.32 -15.16 6.74
CA SER A 557 -2.64 -14.75 6.25
C SER A 557 -2.58 -13.48 5.39
N VAL A 558 -1.59 -12.62 5.62
CA VAL A 558 -1.33 -11.41 4.80
C VAL A 558 -0.87 -11.77 3.38
N LEU A 559 -0.38 -13.00 3.12
CA LEU A 559 -0.06 -13.44 1.75
C LEU A 559 -1.31 -13.56 0.87
N ASN A 560 -2.52 -13.57 1.44
CA ASN A 560 -3.76 -13.58 0.66
C ASN A 560 -3.90 -12.31 -0.21
N TYR A 561 -3.31 -11.18 0.21
CA TYR A 561 -3.27 -9.97 -0.61
C TYR A 561 -2.49 -10.18 -1.92
N ASP A 562 -1.50 -11.08 -1.96
CA ASP A 562 -0.60 -11.28 -3.11
C ASP A 562 -1.31 -11.71 -4.40
N THR A 563 -2.58 -12.12 -4.31
CA THR A 563 -3.44 -12.37 -5.47
C THR A 563 -3.80 -11.08 -6.22
N TRP A 564 -4.00 -9.96 -5.52
CA TRP A 564 -4.37 -8.67 -6.10
C TRP A 564 -3.25 -7.63 -5.98
N ILE A 565 -2.55 -7.60 -4.85
CA ILE A 565 -1.55 -6.60 -4.50
C ILE A 565 -0.27 -7.32 -4.07
N PRO A 566 0.87 -7.10 -4.74
CA PRO A 566 2.11 -7.83 -4.47
C PRO A 566 2.50 -7.86 -2.99
N SER A 567 2.87 -9.04 -2.46
CA SER A 567 3.21 -9.20 -1.04
C SER A 567 4.32 -8.28 -0.53
N VAL A 568 5.22 -7.81 -1.41
CA VAL A 568 6.28 -6.84 -1.07
C VAL A 568 5.75 -5.49 -0.56
N LEU A 569 4.47 -5.20 -0.84
CA LEU A 569 3.77 -4.01 -0.36
C LEU A 569 3.13 -4.19 1.03
N PHE A 570 3.23 -5.38 1.62
CA PHE A 570 2.78 -5.69 2.98
C PHE A 570 3.92 -6.29 3.79
N LEU A 571 4.84 -5.42 4.23
CA LEU A 571 5.93 -5.80 5.11
C LEU A 571 5.34 -6.51 6.34
N THR A 572 5.89 -7.67 6.68
CA THR A 572 5.52 -8.41 7.90
C THR A 572 6.79 -8.97 8.51
N HIS A 573 7.00 -8.72 9.79
CA HIS A 573 8.24 -9.10 10.45
C HIS A 573 8.18 -10.54 10.99
N TYR A 574 9.27 -11.28 10.86
CA TYR A 574 9.42 -12.67 11.31
C TYR A 574 10.55 -12.79 12.33
N MET A 575 10.45 -13.77 13.22
CA MET A 575 11.40 -13.94 14.32
C MET A 575 12.67 -14.69 13.86
N PRO A 576 13.88 -14.15 14.14
CA PRO A 576 15.14 -14.87 13.92
C PRO A 576 15.46 -15.87 15.04
N ASP A 577 14.66 -15.88 16.09
CA ASP A 577 14.87 -16.61 17.33
C ASP A 577 14.91 -18.14 17.12
N GLU A 578 15.82 -18.78 17.82
CA GLU A 578 15.97 -20.23 17.89
C GLU A 578 14.82 -20.89 18.68
N PRO A 579 14.51 -22.19 18.49
CA PRO A 579 15.31 -23.21 17.82
C PRO A 579 15.24 -23.16 16.30
N ARG A 580 16.12 -23.94 15.64
CA ARG A 580 16.19 -24.06 14.18
C ARG A 580 14.83 -24.29 13.49
N SER A 581 13.93 -25.08 14.06
CA SER A 581 12.60 -25.29 13.46
C SER A 581 11.77 -24.00 13.41
N SER A 582 11.89 -23.12 14.42
CA SER A 582 11.22 -21.82 14.38
C SER A 582 11.86 -20.92 13.32
N GLN A 583 13.19 -20.86 13.27
CA GLN A 583 13.91 -20.12 12.23
C GLN A 583 13.51 -20.55 10.83
N THR A 584 13.48 -21.86 10.56
CA THR A 584 13.09 -22.40 9.25
C THR A 584 11.69 -21.96 8.85
N VAL A 585 10.70 -22.06 9.74
CA VAL A 585 9.32 -21.63 9.43
C VAL A 585 9.23 -20.12 9.20
N ASN A 586 9.88 -19.32 10.03
CA ASN A 586 9.89 -17.86 9.91
C ASN A 586 10.57 -17.41 8.61
N LEU A 587 11.75 -17.97 8.32
CA LEU A 587 12.53 -17.65 7.13
C LEU A 587 11.83 -18.10 5.85
N ALA A 588 11.24 -19.30 5.84
CA ALA A 588 10.45 -19.80 4.72
C ALA A 588 9.21 -18.94 4.45
N SER A 589 8.62 -18.32 5.48
CA SER A 589 7.50 -17.39 5.32
C SER A 589 7.96 -16.03 4.79
N LEU A 590 9.06 -15.50 5.33
CA LEU A 590 9.64 -14.22 4.94
C LEU A 590 9.93 -14.13 3.44
N ILE A 591 10.54 -15.17 2.87
CA ILE A 591 10.98 -15.21 1.47
C ILE A 591 9.82 -15.27 0.46
N LEU A 592 8.58 -15.47 0.91
CA LEU A 592 7.39 -15.37 0.06
C LEU A 592 7.01 -13.92 -0.30
N GLY A 593 7.79 -12.95 0.19
CA GLY A 593 7.73 -11.54 -0.21
C GLY A 593 7.28 -10.59 0.89
N GLN A 594 7.26 -11.03 2.14
CA GLN A 594 6.91 -10.18 3.30
C GLN A 594 8.14 -9.57 4.00
N ASN A 595 9.33 -10.10 3.75
CA ASN A 595 10.62 -9.39 3.82
C ASN A 595 11.08 -8.76 5.17
N GLY A 596 10.34 -8.87 6.27
CA GLY A 596 10.71 -8.25 7.55
C GLY A 596 11.27 -9.25 8.57
N ILE A 597 12.22 -8.78 9.40
CA ILE A 597 12.79 -9.51 10.54
C ILE A 597 12.74 -8.62 11.78
N TRP A 598 12.34 -9.16 12.91
CA TRP A 598 12.44 -8.49 14.20
C TRP A 598 12.54 -9.52 15.32
N GLY A 599 13.10 -9.14 16.46
CA GLY A 599 13.41 -10.07 17.56
C GLY A 599 14.88 -10.02 17.95
N GLU A 600 15.38 -11.08 18.59
CA GLU A 600 16.69 -11.08 19.28
C GLU A 600 17.83 -11.57 18.39
N VAL A 601 18.21 -10.75 17.42
CA VAL A 601 19.34 -11.09 16.54
C VAL A 601 20.63 -11.28 17.34
N LEU A 602 20.85 -10.50 18.41
CA LEU A 602 22.04 -10.60 19.26
C LEU A 602 22.14 -11.92 20.05
N LYS A 603 21.04 -12.68 20.17
CA LYS A 603 21.02 -14.00 20.82
C LYS A 603 21.05 -15.16 19.82
N THR A 604 21.07 -14.86 18.52
CA THR A 604 21.11 -15.89 17.48
C THR A 604 22.51 -16.52 17.41
N SER A 605 22.57 -17.86 17.41
CA SER A 605 23.82 -18.63 17.31
C SER A 605 24.54 -18.41 15.98
N THR A 606 25.83 -18.75 15.91
CA THR A 606 26.61 -18.63 14.65
C THR A 606 26.03 -19.53 13.55
N GLU A 607 25.55 -20.71 13.92
CA GLU A 607 24.86 -21.66 13.04
C GLU A 607 23.53 -21.09 12.51
N GLY A 608 22.78 -20.40 13.38
CA GLY A 608 21.56 -19.69 13.01
C GLY A 608 21.85 -18.56 12.01
N LEU A 609 22.84 -17.71 12.30
CA LEU A 609 23.25 -16.61 11.42
C LEU A 609 23.73 -17.12 10.06
N THR A 610 24.54 -18.18 10.03
CA THR A 610 25.02 -18.80 8.80
C THR A 610 23.88 -19.29 7.94
N TYR A 611 22.84 -19.87 8.55
CA TYR A 611 21.66 -20.31 7.80
C TYR A 611 20.81 -19.18 7.26
N PHE A 612 20.61 -18.12 8.04
CA PHE A 612 19.95 -16.92 7.53
C PHE A 612 20.72 -16.36 6.32
N ASN A 613 22.05 -16.27 6.43
CA ASN A 613 22.89 -15.81 5.33
C ASN A 613 22.73 -16.67 4.06
N GLU A 614 22.79 -18.00 4.20
CA GLU A 614 22.66 -18.93 3.09
C GLU A 614 21.31 -18.77 2.37
N VAL A 615 20.20 -18.83 3.13
CA VAL A 615 18.85 -18.78 2.56
C VAL A 615 18.53 -17.41 2.00
N LEU A 616 18.90 -16.32 2.69
CA LEU A 616 18.70 -14.97 2.19
C LEU A 616 19.63 -14.67 1.00
N GLY A 617 20.81 -15.29 0.94
CA GLY A 617 21.69 -15.27 -0.22
C GLY A 617 21.02 -15.90 -1.44
N ASN A 618 20.44 -17.08 -1.29
CA ASN A 618 19.63 -17.73 -2.35
C ASN A 618 18.43 -16.87 -2.76
N TYR A 619 17.68 -16.34 -1.79
CA TYR A 619 16.57 -15.44 -2.05
C TYR A 619 17.00 -14.22 -2.87
N LYS A 620 18.14 -13.57 -2.54
CA LYS A 620 18.63 -12.40 -3.26
C LYS A 620 18.92 -12.65 -4.74
N GLN A 621 19.25 -13.87 -5.14
CA GLN A 621 19.47 -14.23 -6.55
C GLN A 621 18.16 -14.27 -7.37
N VAL A 622 17.01 -14.49 -6.73
CA VAL A 622 15.71 -14.68 -7.40
C VAL A 622 14.57 -13.81 -6.84
N LYS A 623 14.87 -12.87 -5.94
CA LYS A 623 13.86 -12.07 -5.24
C LYS A 623 12.93 -11.29 -6.17
N TYR A 624 13.46 -10.77 -7.28
CA TYR A 624 12.65 -10.08 -8.29
C TYR A 624 11.73 -11.05 -9.05
N ASP A 625 12.20 -12.26 -9.36
CA ASP A 625 11.37 -13.30 -9.95
C ASP A 625 10.24 -13.69 -8.99
N ILE A 626 10.54 -13.89 -7.71
CA ILE A 626 9.53 -14.16 -6.67
C ILE A 626 8.53 -13.01 -6.57
N THR A 627 8.99 -11.77 -6.46
CA THR A 627 8.10 -10.59 -6.37
C THR A 627 7.20 -10.46 -7.60
N GLN A 628 7.68 -10.78 -8.80
CA GLN A 628 6.88 -10.72 -10.02
C GLN A 628 5.94 -11.93 -10.20
N SER A 629 6.22 -13.05 -9.56
CA SER A 629 5.44 -14.28 -9.73
C SER A 629 4.03 -14.15 -9.14
N TYR A 630 3.02 -14.50 -9.92
CA TYR A 630 1.67 -14.70 -9.40
C TYR A 630 1.66 -15.86 -8.39
N PRO A 631 1.09 -15.70 -7.19
CA PRO A 631 1.14 -16.74 -6.17
C PRO A 631 0.24 -17.92 -6.55
N VAL A 632 0.76 -19.13 -6.36
CA VAL A 632 -0.02 -20.37 -6.37
C VAL A 632 -0.01 -20.94 -4.95
N LYS A 633 -1.18 -21.25 -4.40
CA LYS A 633 -1.37 -21.79 -3.04
C LYS A 633 -2.09 -23.14 -3.12
N HIS A 634 -1.61 -24.12 -2.37
CA HIS A 634 -2.29 -25.40 -2.16
C HIS A 634 -2.40 -25.71 -0.66
N GLY A 635 -3.61 -26.05 -0.21
CA GLY A 635 -3.94 -26.21 1.21
C GLY A 635 -4.15 -24.87 1.91
N GLU A 636 -4.73 -24.91 3.11
CA GLU A 636 -4.92 -23.73 3.94
C GLU A 636 -3.76 -23.48 4.90
N THR A 637 -3.67 -22.24 5.39
CA THR A 637 -2.60 -21.84 6.29
C THR A 637 -2.71 -22.60 7.61
N GLY A 638 -1.64 -23.31 7.99
CA GLY A 638 -1.62 -24.23 9.14
C GLY A 638 -2.01 -25.68 8.83
N GLU A 639 -2.35 -26.03 7.58
CA GLU A 639 -2.62 -27.42 7.19
C GLU A 639 -1.34 -28.23 6.90
N SER A 640 -1.50 -29.48 6.45
CA SER A 640 -0.38 -30.37 6.09
C SER A 640 -0.71 -31.17 4.83
N PRO A 641 -0.15 -30.81 3.65
CA PRO A 641 0.80 -29.73 3.43
C PRO A 641 0.11 -28.38 3.12
N GLU A 642 0.68 -27.30 3.62
CA GLU A 642 0.44 -25.92 3.16
C GLU A 642 1.57 -25.57 2.19
N ILE A 643 1.27 -25.20 0.94
CA ILE A 643 2.28 -25.01 -0.12
C ILE A 643 2.08 -23.66 -0.81
N TYR A 644 3.19 -22.97 -1.04
CA TYR A 644 3.27 -21.75 -1.85
C TYR A 644 4.27 -21.94 -2.99
N GLU A 645 3.85 -21.67 -4.21
CA GLU A 645 4.69 -21.59 -5.39
C GLU A 645 4.74 -20.14 -5.90
N LYS A 646 5.96 -19.61 -6.03
CA LYS A 646 6.25 -18.30 -6.63
C LYS A 646 7.39 -18.47 -7.63
N ILE A 647 7.08 -19.06 -8.77
CA ILE A 647 7.98 -19.28 -9.90
C ILE A 647 7.60 -18.34 -11.04
N ASN A 648 8.58 -17.58 -11.54
CA ASN A 648 8.36 -16.65 -12.62
C ASN A 648 8.18 -17.43 -13.92
N LYS A 649 7.00 -17.31 -14.52
CA LYS A 649 6.61 -18.04 -15.73
C LYS A 649 7.56 -17.85 -16.92
N GLN A 650 8.25 -16.71 -17.00
CA GLN A 650 9.15 -16.39 -18.11
C GLN A 650 10.56 -16.97 -17.90
N THR A 651 11.06 -16.95 -16.66
CA THR A 651 12.46 -17.31 -16.36
C THR A 651 12.61 -18.71 -15.76
N GLY A 652 11.51 -19.28 -15.25
CA GLY A 652 11.48 -20.50 -14.46
C GLY A 652 12.15 -20.36 -13.08
N LYS A 653 12.59 -19.15 -12.70
CA LYS A 653 13.26 -18.90 -11.42
C LYS A 653 12.26 -18.55 -10.34
N GLY A 654 12.59 -18.82 -9.09
CA GLY A 654 11.75 -18.46 -7.96
C GLY A 654 11.86 -19.46 -6.81
N VAL A 655 10.76 -19.69 -6.11
CA VAL A 655 10.74 -20.59 -4.95
C VAL A 655 9.44 -21.39 -4.85
N ILE A 656 9.55 -22.63 -4.34
CA ILE A 656 8.44 -23.37 -3.75
C ILE A 656 8.74 -23.58 -2.27
N VAL A 657 7.74 -23.30 -1.44
CA VAL A 657 7.79 -23.50 0.02
C VAL A 657 6.67 -24.44 0.44
N MET A 658 7.01 -25.49 1.19
CA MET A 658 6.07 -26.44 1.75
C MET A 658 6.15 -26.42 3.28
N PHE A 659 5.03 -26.26 3.96
CA PHE A 659 4.90 -26.37 5.41
C PHE A 659 4.11 -27.63 5.75
N ALA A 660 4.51 -28.32 6.81
CA ALA A 660 3.71 -29.41 7.37
C ALA A 660 3.84 -29.44 8.88
N ASN A 661 2.72 -29.69 9.55
CA ASN A 661 2.58 -29.88 10.99
C ASN A 661 2.53 -31.36 11.39
N LYS A 662 2.43 -32.27 10.42
CA LYS A 662 2.41 -33.72 10.62
C LYS A 662 3.64 -34.36 9.98
N LYS A 663 4.17 -35.37 10.67
CA LYS A 663 5.22 -36.23 10.13
C LYS A 663 4.67 -36.99 8.91
N GLY A 664 5.41 -37.01 7.82
CA GLY A 664 4.97 -37.65 6.58
C GLY A 664 5.86 -37.31 5.39
N SER A 665 5.53 -37.92 4.25
CA SER A 665 6.08 -37.53 2.96
C SER A 665 4.95 -36.91 2.13
N TYR A 666 5.21 -35.74 1.58
CA TYR A 666 4.25 -34.98 0.79
C TYR A 666 4.80 -34.74 -0.60
N GLN A 667 3.93 -34.79 -1.60
CA GLN A 667 4.27 -34.59 -2.99
C GLN A 667 3.62 -33.32 -3.53
N TYR A 668 4.32 -32.64 -4.44
CA TYR A 668 3.78 -31.51 -5.17
C TYR A 668 4.33 -31.49 -6.60
N LEU A 669 3.48 -31.15 -7.56
CA LEU A 669 3.85 -30.92 -8.95
C LEU A 669 3.66 -29.43 -9.22
N SER A 670 4.73 -28.74 -9.62
CA SER A 670 4.65 -27.30 -9.87
C SER A 670 3.70 -26.96 -11.00
N GLU A 671 3.00 -25.84 -10.88
CA GLU A 671 2.16 -25.32 -11.96
C GLU A 671 3.01 -24.72 -13.09
N ASN A 672 4.04 -23.95 -12.72
CA ASN A 672 4.94 -23.32 -13.66
C ASN A 672 6.15 -24.22 -13.97
N LEU A 673 6.74 -23.99 -15.15
CA LEU A 673 8.02 -24.60 -15.52
C LEU A 673 9.11 -24.04 -14.61
N ALA A 674 9.99 -24.91 -14.14
CA ALA A 674 10.98 -24.57 -13.14
C ALA A 674 12.40 -24.72 -13.71
N ASN A 675 13.27 -23.78 -13.36
CA ASN A 675 14.69 -23.84 -13.71
C ASN A 675 15.34 -25.04 -13.02
N ASN A 676 16.18 -25.79 -13.73
CA ASN A 676 16.78 -27.02 -13.20
C ASN A 676 18.00 -26.81 -12.28
N THR A 677 18.50 -25.58 -12.14
CA THR A 677 19.52 -25.25 -11.14
C THR A 677 18.82 -25.01 -9.81
N ILE A 678 19.05 -25.88 -8.82
CA ILE A 678 18.26 -25.89 -7.58
C ILE A 678 19.13 -25.80 -6.32
N TRP A 679 18.62 -25.07 -5.34
CA TRP A 679 18.99 -25.24 -3.93
C TRP A 679 17.75 -25.72 -3.18
N LYS A 680 17.92 -26.65 -2.24
CA LYS A 680 16.80 -27.22 -1.48
C LYS A 680 17.23 -27.54 -0.05
N THR A 681 16.29 -27.46 0.88
CA THR A 681 16.52 -27.94 2.25
C THR A 681 16.62 -29.46 2.32
N GLU A 682 17.20 -29.98 3.40
CA GLU A 682 17.33 -31.42 3.64
C GLU A 682 15.96 -32.13 3.66
N GLY A 683 15.94 -33.37 3.16
CA GLY A 683 14.74 -34.21 3.12
C GLY A 683 13.81 -33.90 1.94
N VAL A 684 14.28 -33.16 0.94
CA VAL A 684 13.55 -32.87 -0.29
C VAL A 684 14.23 -33.56 -1.47
N ASP A 685 13.46 -34.22 -2.33
CA ASP A 685 13.86 -34.72 -3.64
C ASP A 685 13.09 -33.99 -4.73
N VAL A 686 13.80 -33.56 -5.78
CA VAL A 686 13.21 -32.83 -6.91
C VAL A 686 13.55 -33.59 -8.19
N LYS A 687 12.52 -33.91 -8.96
CA LYS A 687 12.62 -34.42 -10.33
C LYS A 687 11.89 -33.45 -11.27
N PHE A 688 12.07 -33.63 -12.57
CA PHE A 688 11.34 -32.85 -13.57
C PHE A 688 10.57 -33.80 -14.47
N ASP A 689 9.33 -33.42 -14.79
CA ASP A 689 8.56 -34.14 -15.80
C ASP A 689 9.00 -33.77 -17.22
N ALA A 690 8.40 -34.40 -18.23
CA ALA A 690 8.74 -34.16 -19.63
C ALA A 690 8.45 -32.73 -20.11
N LEU A 691 7.62 -31.97 -19.39
CA LEU A 691 7.29 -30.58 -19.71
C LEU A 691 8.22 -29.59 -19.00
N GLY A 692 9.02 -30.03 -18.03
CA GLY A 692 9.91 -29.18 -17.24
C GLY A 692 9.27 -28.67 -15.94
N ARG A 693 8.17 -29.26 -15.49
CA ARG A 693 7.58 -28.99 -14.17
C ARG A 693 8.33 -29.76 -13.09
N ALA A 694 8.53 -29.15 -11.93
CA ALA A 694 9.19 -29.77 -10.79
C ALA A 694 8.23 -30.73 -10.06
N ILE A 695 8.63 -31.99 -9.92
CA ILE A 695 8.01 -32.99 -9.05
C ILE A 695 8.80 -33.02 -7.75
N ILE A 696 8.19 -32.53 -6.68
CA ILE A 696 8.81 -32.41 -5.35
C ILE A 696 8.29 -33.52 -4.45
N ASN A 697 9.20 -34.21 -3.78
CA ASN A 697 8.92 -35.14 -2.69
C ASN A 697 9.60 -34.61 -1.43
N ALA A 698 8.83 -34.21 -0.43
CA ALA A 698 9.35 -33.61 0.78
C ALA A 698 9.00 -34.45 2.01
N ARG A 699 10.02 -34.88 2.76
CA ARG A 699 9.86 -35.61 4.02
C ARG A 699 9.96 -34.66 5.21
N PHE A 700 8.97 -34.77 6.09
CA PHE A 700 8.89 -34.03 7.35
C PHE A 700 8.90 -35.02 8.50
N ASP A 701 9.86 -34.89 9.41
CA ASP A 701 9.92 -35.72 10.62
C ASP A 701 9.24 -35.06 11.84
N LYS A 702 8.99 -33.74 11.76
CA LYS A 702 8.34 -32.89 12.77
C LYS A 702 7.73 -31.65 12.10
N PRO A 703 6.96 -30.81 12.80
CA PRO A 703 6.51 -29.52 12.28
C PRO A 703 7.69 -28.68 11.78
N ASP A 704 7.69 -28.34 10.49
CA ASP A 704 8.81 -27.67 9.83
C ASP A 704 8.37 -27.04 8.49
N ALA A 705 9.29 -26.35 7.82
CA ALA A 705 9.14 -25.90 6.44
C ALA A 705 10.26 -26.46 5.54
N LYS A 706 9.96 -26.66 4.26
CA LYS A 706 10.92 -27.03 3.21
C LYS A 706 10.91 -25.97 2.13
N MET A 707 12.10 -25.56 1.70
CA MET A 707 12.30 -24.50 0.71
C MET A 707 13.05 -25.07 -0.49
N ILE A 708 12.58 -24.76 -1.69
CA ILE A 708 13.19 -25.16 -2.95
C ILE A 708 13.33 -23.91 -3.80
N PHE A 709 14.55 -23.41 -3.94
CA PHE A 709 14.86 -22.29 -4.84
C PHE A 709 15.25 -22.83 -6.21
N PHE A 710 14.74 -22.17 -7.25
CA PHE A 710 15.01 -22.48 -8.65
C PHE A 710 15.75 -21.32 -9.31
N GLY A 711 16.84 -21.61 -10.01
CA GLY A 711 17.69 -20.63 -10.70
C GLY A 711 18.73 -19.94 -9.81
N VAL A 712 19.07 -20.52 -8.66
CA VAL A 712 20.13 -20.05 -7.76
C VAL A 712 21.41 -20.86 -7.96
N LYS A 713 22.57 -20.22 -7.80
CA LYS A 713 23.89 -20.84 -7.98
C LYS A 713 24.67 -20.91 -6.67
#